data_AF-A0A9D1WEL7-F1
#
_entry.id   AF-A0A9D1WEL7-F1
#
_cell.length_a   1.000
_cell.length_b   1.000
_cell.length_c   1.000
_cell.angle_alpha   90.00
_cell.angle_beta   90.00
_cell.angle_gamma   90.00
#
_symmetry.space_group_name_H-M   'P 1'
#
loop_
_entity.id
_entity.type
_entity.pdbx_description
1 polymer ?
#
loop_
_entity_poly.entity_id
_entity_poly.type
_entity_poly.pdbx_seq_one_letter_code
_entity_poly.pdbx_strand_id
1 'polypeptide(L)'
;MGVLDFQRVRWWALIVTTVGGVLCGAQVAGAAPNQGATASTDLSSVTSTNVTIRAGANSNAAVSGSPDEIVMDSSGQAMHFEDQMMLNSRMVDLDLFAKMPKSRITKMREAFVQAENAFKRGDEALGFAIQREQLQGYPLNIWLNYYYLAYNIRTEKFDAVMKFIQSNEQGELSALLKDRYARYFSDQRDYEHLSQLIGPKPFDETKLSTLSFNQKSQMCRFYEANWPLDKVSEDAVSYATRIYLDLSKRPMSCNGLMSLFDAKGYLTDKLVLKRFESAYIKSSYAETTESLSRELQKTPFAERVSAQMKLYKDPEKLFTEVKGNDGEQHRVAVLAFKRYANLQPRAARNDFSRFIKTFEPSETELIDIYQIFASSFLGRSYGLEDVEWVDKNLPTLAWNNTLKEQRLRRAIFFGQWNEVYVLINHLPLDMQDDINWRYWKGRAAKELGNTEEGDALLAEVAKDRSFFGFYAAQSLGLEYPFNYLKIDPNFSFPMDIANNKAAIRFLELYALDDDNAIYEWREIAKRSPEHEAMVMAQWALQTGNISYAIDFVVSSGRWDALDYRFPIAYRDYYEHFSKETNVPLSFLYGVSRQESMLNHSIRSWAGAVGLMQVMPGTARQIAKKEKWKFGGTNTLTDPETNIKYGSTYLRWMLDRFDNNRILAAAAYNAGPNRIPRWRSHDGVYRDAAMFVECIPFNETRKYVQNVILYDSIYNFLLTGEKGELIHPHELSYAY
;
A
#
# COMPACT_ATOMS: atom_id res chain seq x y z
N MET A 1 -11.82 -17.26 -1.19
CA MET A 1 -11.57 -15.85 -1.61
C MET A 1 -11.53 -14.95 -0.38
N GLY A 2 -10.50 -15.08 0.44
CA GLY A 2 -10.21 -14.17 1.56
C GLY A 2 -9.24 -13.10 1.06
N VAL A 3 -9.69 -11.86 0.97
CA VAL A 3 -8.84 -10.72 0.60
C VAL A 3 -7.97 -10.41 1.82
N LEU A 4 -6.70 -10.80 1.76
CA LEU A 4 -5.66 -10.32 2.66
C LEU A 4 -5.67 -8.78 2.65
N ASP A 5 -5.82 -8.16 3.83
CA ASP A 5 -5.76 -6.71 4.02
C ASP A 5 -4.30 -6.22 3.91
N PHE A 6 -3.68 -6.40 2.74
CA PHE A 6 -2.39 -5.82 2.37
C PHE A 6 -2.59 -4.33 2.00
N GLN A 7 -2.85 -3.46 2.99
CA GLN A 7 -2.94 -2.02 2.75
C GLN A 7 -1.60 -1.29 2.62
N ARG A 8 -0.46 -1.99 2.64
CA ARG A 8 0.87 -1.36 2.50
C ARG A 8 1.52 -1.51 1.12
N VAL A 9 0.93 -2.26 0.18
CA VAL A 9 1.37 -2.36 -1.25
C VAL A 9 0.36 -1.66 -2.20
N ARG A 10 -0.59 -0.90 -1.65
CA ARG A 10 -1.84 -0.54 -2.35
C ARG A 10 -1.83 0.70 -3.25
N TRP A 11 -0.69 1.27 -3.63
CA TRP A 11 -0.68 2.57 -4.32
C TRP A 11 0.21 2.71 -5.57
N TRP A 12 0.55 1.63 -6.27
CA TRP A 12 1.05 1.78 -7.65
C TRP A 12 -0.10 2.13 -8.61
N ALA A 13 -0.51 3.41 -8.67
CA ALA A 13 -1.40 3.96 -9.70
C ALA A 13 -1.50 5.50 -9.67
N LEU A 14 -0.46 6.20 -10.10
CA LEU A 14 -0.62 7.40 -10.92
C LEU A 14 0.73 7.67 -11.59
N ILE A 15 0.74 7.42 -12.91
CA ILE A 15 1.49 8.09 -13.98
C ILE A 15 2.03 7.05 -14.96
N VAL A 16 1.21 6.67 -15.94
CA VAL A 16 1.57 6.67 -17.36
C VAL A 16 0.27 6.87 -18.15
N THR A 17 -0.14 8.13 -18.32
CA THR A 17 -1.07 8.53 -19.38
C THR A 17 -0.77 9.97 -19.75
N THR A 18 0.23 10.15 -20.60
CA THR A 18 0.36 11.22 -21.60
C THR A 18 1.76 11.12 -22.20
N VAL A 19 1.91 10.38 -23.29
CA VAL A 19 2.54 10.82 -24.55
C VAL A 19 2.10 9.80 -25.61
N GLY A 20 1.16 10.18 -26.47
CA GLY A 20 0.71 9.36 -27.60
C GLY A 20 -0.28 10.14 -28.46
N GLY A 21 0.19 10.62 -29.62
CA GLY A 21 -0.53 11.49 -30.55
C GLY A 21 -0.16 12.96 -30.30
N VAL A 22 0.38 13.72 -31.25
CA VAL A 22 -0.13 14.01 -32.60
C VAL A 22 1.03 14.43 -33.53
N LEU A 23 0.77 14.34 -34.84
CA LEU A 23 1.49 14.83 -36.04
C LEU A 23 2.27 13.70 -36.77
N CYS A 24 2.07 13.42 -38.05
CA CYS A 24 1.47 14.20 -39.13
C CYS A 24 0.98 13.24 -40.23
N GLY A 25 -0.23 13.45 -40.74
CA GLY A 25 -0.68 12.85 -42.00
C GLY A 25 -0.18 13.69 -43.16
N ALA A 26 0.59 13.08 -44.05
CA ALA A 26 0.91 13.64 -45.36
C ALA A 26 0.48 12.61 -46.43
N GLN A 27 -0.30 13.12 -47.37
CA GLN A 27 -0.87 12.43 -48.53
C GLN A 27 0.23 11.78 -49.38
N VAL A 28 -0.01 10.56 -49.87
CA VAL A 28 0.75 9.96 -50.97
C VAL A 28 -0.17 9.89 -52.18
N ALA A 29 0.22 10.55 -53.26
CA ALA A 29 -0.32 10.41 -54.60
C ALA A 29 0.74 9.77 -55.52
N GLY A 30 0.29 8.83 -56.37
CA GLY A 30 0.75 8.70 -57.76
C GLY A 30 2.03 7.92 -58.11
N ALA A 31 1.83 6.69 -58.60
CA ALA A 31 2.37 6.09 -59.85
C ALA A 31 3.89 5.79 -60.07
N ALA A 32 4.22 4.49 -60.01
CA ALA A 32 4.87 3.60 -61.04
C ALA A 32 6.29 3.92 -61.65
N PRO A 33 6.91 3.03 -62.46
CA PRO A 33 7.67 1.81 -62.08
C PRO A 33 9.07 1.66 -62.77
N ASN A 34 9.94 0.72 -62.33
CA ASN A 34 10.70 -0.23 -63.19
C ASN A 34 11.85 -0.99 -62.48
N GLN A 35 11.90 -2.32 -62.75
CA GLN A 35 13.02 -3.22 -63.14
C GLN A 35 14.37 -3.19 -62.38
N GLY A 36 15.04 -4.31 -62.06
CA GLY A 36 14.84 -5.72 -62.40
C GLY A 36 15.93 -6.63 -61.78
N ALA A 37 15.70 -7.96 -61.92
CA ALA A 37 16.61 -9.12 -62.07
C ALA A 37 17.90 -9.21 -61.18
N THR A 38 18.24 -10.32 -60.51
CA THR A 38 18.49 -11.68 -61.01
C THR A 38 18.79 -12.70 -59.87
N ALA A 39 18.50 -13.97 -60.18
CA ALA A 39 19.01 -15.30 -59.73
C ALA A 39 20.28 -15.34 -58.82
N SER A 40 20.49 -16.32 -57.92
CA SER A 40 20.51 -17.77 -58.18
C SER A 40 20.64 -18.64 -56.89
N THR A 41 20.04 -19.85 -56.92
CA THR A 41 20.51 -21.19 -56.42
C THR A 41 21.38 -21.26 -55.14
N ASP A 42 21.11 -22.11 -54.13
CA ASP A 42 21.18 -23.56 -54.30
C ASP A 42 20.50 -24.38 -53.17
N LEU A 43 20.15 -25.62 -53.54
CA LEU A 43 19.45 -26.66 -52.79
C LEU A 43 20.38 -27.61 -52.01
N SER A 44 19.88 -28.16 -50.90
CA SER A 44 19.88 -29.62 -50.52
C SER A 44 19.47 -29.72 -49.04
N SER A 45 18.36 -30.33 -48.59
CA SER A 45 17.70 -31.64 -48.79
C SER A 45 18.40 -32.84 -48.13
N VAL A 46 17.91 -33.26 -46.95
CA VAL A 46 17.81 -34.67 -46.46
C VAL A 46 16.67 -34.68 -45.41
N THR A 47 15.42 -34.92 -45.81
CA THR A 47 14.65 -36.19 -45.78
C THR A 47 14.44 -36.86 -44.42
N SER A 48 13.14 -37.01 -44.15
CA SER A 48 12.39 -37.72 -43.11
C SER A 48 12.54 -39.23 -43.07
N THR A 49 12.20 -39.83 -41.93
CA THR A 49 11.47 -41.11 -41.89
C THR A 49 10.44 -41.13 -40.76
N ASN A 50 9.18 -41.41 -41.15
CA ASN A 50 8.01 -41.72 -40.33
C ASN A 50 8.08 -43.15 -39.77
N VAL A 51 7.46 -43.41 -38.61
CA VAL A 51 6.63 -44.61 -38.37
C VAL A 51 5.50 -44.29 -37.40
N THR A 52 4.28 -44.65 -37.81
CA THR A 52 3.00 -44.66 -37.08
C THR A 52 2.78 -46.02 -36.41
N ILE A 53 2.06 -46.11 -35.26
CA ILE A 53 1.03 -47.13 -34.93
C ILE A 53 0.40 -46.86 -33.53
N ARG A 54 -0.85 -47.33 -33.38
CA ARG A 54 -1.96 -47.00 -32.47
C ARG A 54 -1.91 -47.57 -31.03
N ALA A 55 -2.76 -46.94 -30.20
CA ALA A 55 -3.70 -47.47 -29.19
C ALA A 55 -3.25 -47.62 -27.72
N GLY A 56 -4.08 -47.08 -26.80
CA GLY A 56 -4.09 -47.39 -25.37
C GLY A 56 -4.75 -46.31 -24.53
N ALA A 57 -6.01 -46.50 -24.14
CA ALA A 57 -6.68 -45.72 -23.12
C ALA A 57 -6.10 -46.05 -21.72
N ASN A 58 -5.85 -45.04 -20.88
CA ASN A 58 -6.15 -45.08 -19.44
C ASN A 58 -5.87 -43.73 -18.74
N SER A 59 -6.73 -43.45 -17.78
CA SER A 59 -6.72 -42.40 -16.76
C SER A 59 -5.42 -42.34 -15.95
N ASN A 60 -4.95 -41.13 -15.61
CA ASN A 60 -4.72 -40.68 -14.22
C ASN A 60 -4.08 -39.29 -14.17
N ALA A 61 -4.49 -38.54 -13.14
CA ALA A 61 -3.98 -37.22 -12.77
C ALA A 61 -2.46 -37.27 -12.51
N ALA A 62 -1.72 -36.33 -13.07
CA ALA A 62 -0.32 -36.10 -12.79
C ALA A 62 -0.17 -34.83 -11.94
N VAL A 63 0.20 -35.05 -10.68
CA VAL A 63 0.82 -34.08 -9.78
C VAL A 63 2.16 -33.65 -10.41
N SER A 64 2.32 -32.36 -10.71
CA SER A 64 3.61 -31.78 -11.11
C SER A 64 4.27 -31.15 -9.88
N GLY A 65 5.20 -31.87 -9.27
CA GLY A 65 6.14 -31.33 -8.29
C GLY A 65 7.22 -30.48 -8.97
N SER A 66 7.57 -29.35 -8.36
CA SER A 66 8.68 -28.47 -8.71
C SER A 66 9.95 -28.87 -7.92
N PRO A 67 11.18 -28.62 -8.41
CA PRO A 67 12.40 -29.11 -7.78
C PRO A 67 12.97 -28.18 -6.69
N ASP A 68 13.39 -28.82 -5.59
CA ASP A 68 14.47 -28.53 -4.64
C ASP A 68 14.63 -27.10 -4.06
N GLU A 69 14.03 -26.88 -2.88
CA GLU A 69 14.39 -25.81 -1.94
C GLU A 69 15.52 -26.30 -0.99
N ILE A 70 16.54 -25.47 -0.73
CA ILE A 70 17.59 -25.75 0.26
C ILE A 70 17.31 -24.91 1.52
N VAL A 71 16.95 -25.57 2.61
CA VAL A 71 16.82 -24.99 3.96
C VAL A 71 18.12 -25.23 4.71
N MET A 72 18.66 -24.19 5.35
CA MET A 72 19.91 -24.26 6.12
C MET A 72 19.62 -24.50 7.61
N ASP A 73 20.48 -25.25 8.31
CA ASP A 73 20.40 -25.41 9.76
C ASP A 73 20.93 -24.18 10.54
N SER A 74 20.91 -24.24 11.87
CA SER A 74 21.39 -23.16 12.75
C SER A 74 22.89 -22.84 12.64
N SER A 75 23.64 -23.64 11.88
CA SER A 75 25.06 -23.45 11.55
C SER A 75 25.28 -23.00 10.10
N GLY A 76 24.23 -22.92 9.28
CA GLY A 76 24.30 -22.50 7.88
C GLY A 76 24.66 -23.62 6.90
N GLN A 77 24.45 -24.90 7.25
CA GLN A 77 24.61 -26.02 6.32
C GLN A 77 23.28 -26.46 5.69
N ALA A 78 23.32 -26.83 4.41
CA ALA A 78 22.17 -27.27 3.64
C ALA A 78 21.58 -28.58 4.19
N MET A 79 20.33 -28.55 4.67
CA MET A 79 19.56 -29.76 4.99
C MET A 79 19.11 -30.45 3.70
N HIS A 80 19.31 -31.76 3.65
CA HIS A 80 18.85 -32.61 2.55
C HIS A 80 17.32 -32.53 2.37
N PHE A 81 16.87 -32.56 1.12
CA PHE A 81 15.44 -32.56 0.73
C PHE A 81 14.62 -33.65 1.43
N GLU A 82 15.22 -34.83 1.67
CA GLU A 82 14.60 -35.91 2.43
C GLU A 82 14.41 -35.54 3.92
N ASP A 83 15.34 -34.79 4.53
CA ASP A 83 15.22 -34.30 5.91
C ASP A 83 14.20 -33.16 6.06
N GLN A 84 14.03 -32.32 5.05
CA GLN A 84 12.98 -31.28 4.99
C GLN A 84 11.57 -31.88 4.85
N MET A 85 11.40 -32.88 3.99
CA MET A 85 10.17 -33.68 3.94
C MET A 85 9.95 -34.45 5.24
N MET A 86 11.01 -34.90 5.92
CA MET A 86 10.89 -35.58 7.21
C MET A 86 10.53 -34.62 8.34
N LEU A 87 10.96 -33.36 8.32
CA LEU A 87 10.43 -32.31 9.21
C LEU A 87 8.95 -32.05 8.90
N ASN A 88 8.56 -31.79 7.64
CA ASN A 88 7.15 -31.51 7.32
C ASN A 88 6.19 -32.70 7.52
N SER A 89 6.64 -33.94 7.33
CA SER A 89 5.82 -35.14 7.50
C SER A 89 5.90 -35.78 8.90
N ARG A 90 6.95 -35.52 9.69
CA ARG A 90 7.07 -35.98 11.09
C ARG A 90 6.70 -34.92 12.13
N MET A 91 6.75 -33.61 11.80
CA MET A 91 6.38 -32.53 12.74
C MET A 91 4.88 -32.47 13.05
N VAL A 92 4.02 -33.05 12.20
CA VAL A 92 2.58 -33.03 12.42
C VAL A 92 2.14 -33.95 13.58
N ASP A 93 3.02 -34.82 14.08
CA ASP A 93 2.83 -35.54 15.35
C ASP A 93 3.30 -34.71 16.54
N LEU A 94 2.78 -33.49 16.67
CA LEU A 94 2.86 -32.77 17.92
C LEU A 94 2.23 -33.63 19.03
N ASP A 95 2.87 -33.61 20.20
CA ASP A 95 2.57 -34.41 21.40
C ASP A 95 1.09 -34.37 21.86
N LEU A 96 0.31 -33.47 21.29
CA LEU A 96 -1.15 -33.43 21.33
C LEU A 96 -1.87 -34.73 21.00
N PHE A 97 -1.32 -35.48 20.05
CA PHE A 97 -1.85 -36.75 19.60
C PHE A 97 -0.92 -37.90 19.92
N ALA A 98 0.09 -37.74 20.78
CA ALA A 98 1.04 -38.79 21.13
C ALA A 98 0.38 -40.08 21.67
N LYS A 99 -0.91 -40.02 22.03
CA LYS A 99 -1.74 -41.17 22.45
C LYS A 99 -2.75 -41.67 21.41
N MET A 100 -2.94 -40.97 20.28
CA MET A 100 -3.92 -41.32 19.25
C MET A 100 -3.23 -41.93 18.01
N PRO A 101 -3.71 -43.07 17.48
CA PRO A 101 -3.13 -43.65 16.27
C PRO A 101 -3.22 -42.69 15.07
N LYS A 102 -2.17 -42.59 14.24
CA LYS A 102 -2.17 -41.76 13.01
C LYS A 102 -3.41 -41.99 12.14
N SER A 103 -3.82 -43.25 12.00
CA SER A 103 -5.02 -43.65 11.24
C SER A 103 -6.31 -43.04 11.79
N ARG A 104 -6.37 -42.74 13.09
CA ARG A 104 -7.50 -42.03 13.71
C ARG A 104 -7.46 -40.54 13.37
N ILE A 105 -6.29 -39.91 13.41
CA ILE A 105 -6.11 -38.48 13.06
C ILE A 105 -6.50 -38.25 11.59
N THR A 106 -6.04 -39.10 10.68
CA THR A 106 -6.41 -39.04 9.25
C THR A 106 -7.92 -39.11 9.06
N LYS A 107 -8.59 -40.06 9.73
CA LYS A 107 -10.06 -40.16 9.69
C LYS A 107 -10.76 -38.92 10.26
N MET A 108 -10.22 -38.32 11.33
CA MET A 108 -10.77 -37.09 11.89
C MET A 108 -10.59 -35.89 10.95
N ARG A 109 -9.46 -35.80 10.23
CA ARG A 109 -9.25 -34.78 9.18
C ARG A 109 -10.24 -34.94 8.02
N GLU A 110 -10.43 -36.15 7.54
CA GLU A 110 -11.44 -36.45 6.50
C GLU A 110 -12.85 -36.09 6.97
N ALA A 111 -13.21 -36.49 8.19
CA ALA A 111 -14.50 -36.16 8.80
C ALA A 111 -14.66 -34.64 9.00
N PHE A 112 -13.61 -33.92 9.38
CA PHE A 112 -13.65 -32.46 9.48
C PHE A 112 -13.96 -31.80 8.14
N VAL A 113 -13.26 -32.18 7.08
CA VAL A 113 -13.51 -31.66 5.72
C VAL A 113 -14.93 -31.98 5.25
N GLN A 114 -15.46 -33.16 5.58
CA GLN A 114 -16.85 -33.51 5.29
C GLN A 114 -17.85 -32.64 6.06
N ALA A 115 -17.63 -32.42 7.36
CA ALA A 115 -18.48 -31.59 8.19
C ALA A 115 -18.44 -30.11 7.76
N GLU A 116 -17.25 -29.60 7.44
CA GLU A 116 -17.05 -28.27 6.87
C GLU A 116 -17.86 -28.11 5.57
N ASN A 117 -17.74 -29.06 4.64
CA ASN A 117 -18.48 -29.03 3.37
C ASN A 117 -20.00 -29.17 3.58
N ALA A 118 -20.43 -29.87 4.63
CA ALA A 118 -21.84 -29.96 5.01
C ALA A 118 -22.34 -28.58 5.47
N PHE A 119 -21.67 -27.93 6.42
CA PHE A 119 -22.05 -26.59 6.88
C PHE A 119 -22.00 -25.54 5.77
N LYS A 120 -20.95 -25.55 4.93
CA LYS A 120 -20.82 -24.65 3.78
C LYS A 120 -21.97 -24.77 2.78
N ARG A 121 -22.57 -25.96 2.64
CA ARG A 121 -23.74 -26.22 1.79
C ARG A 121 -25.09 -26.12 2.52
N GLY A 122 -25.09 -25.84 3.82
CA GLY A 122 -26.31 -25.72 4.63
C GLY A 122 -26.86 -27.03 5.19
N ASP A 123 -26.16 -28.16 5.06
CA ASP A 123 -26.54 -29.43 5.66
C ASP A 123 -26.07 -29.49 7.12
N GLU A 124 -26.79 -28.75 7.97
CA GLU A 124 -26.49 -28.62 9.40
C GLU A 124 -26.65 -29.95 10.15
N ALA A 125 -27.62 -30.79 9.74
CA ALA A 125 -27.86 -32.09 10.35
C ALA A 125 -26.68 -33.03 10.17
N LEU A 126 -26.15 -33.15 8.95
CA LEU A 126 -24.95 -33.94 8.67
C LEU A 126 -23.72 -33.36 9.36
N GLY A 127 -23.52 -32.03 9.28
CA GLY A 127 -22.40 -31.35 9.92
C GLY A 127 -22.32 -31.64 11.42
N PHE A 128 -23.45 -31.51 12.13
CA PHE A 128 -23.52 -31.82 13.56
C PHE A 128 -23.44 -33.31 13.88
N ALA A 129 -23.97 -34.20 13.02
CA ALA A 129 -23.83 -35.64 13.22
C ALA A 129 -22.36 -36.06 13.18
N ILE A 130 -21.61 -35.64 12.15
CA ILE A 130 -20.18 -35.89 12.03
C ILE A 130 -19.42 -35.29 13.22
N GLN A 131 -19.73 -34.04 13.58
CA GLN A 131 -19.09 -33.37 14.72
C GLN A 131 -19.25 -34.15 16.03
N ARG A 132 -20.45 -34.65 16.32
CA ARG A 132 -20.75 -35.40 17.55
C ARG A 132 -20.23 -36.83 17.55
N GLU A 133 -20.25 -37.52 16.41
CA GLU A 133 -19.95 -38.95 16.34
C GLU A 133 -18.47 -39.23 16.04
N GLN A 134 -17.83 -38.38 15.25
CA GLN A 134 -16.49 -38.65 14.70
C GLN A 134 -15.43 -37.65 15.18
N LEU A 135 -15.82 -36.44 15.60
CA LEU A 135 -14.90 -35.34 15.93
C LEU A 135 -14.92 -34.94 17.41
N GLN A 136 -15.33 -35.84 18.31
CA GLN A 136 -15.28 -35.54 19.75
C GLN A 136 -13.84 -35.23 20.20
N GLY A 137 -13.65 -34.06 20.81
CA GLY A 137 -12.34 -33.58 21.25
C GLY A 137 -11.42 -33.10 20.12
N TYR A 138 -11.88 -33.04 18.86
CA TYR A 138 -11.07 -32.54 17.76
C TYR A 138 -10.80 -31.03 17.89
N PRO A 139 -9.53 -30.57 17.74
CA PRO A 139 -9.20 -29.16 17.97
C PRO A 139 -9.91 -28.18 17.03
N LEU A 140 -10.21 -28.58 15.78
CA LEU A 140 -10.87 -27.72 14.80
C LEU A 140 -12.40 -27.64 14.98
N ASN A 141 -12.97 -28.19 16.06
CA ASN A 141 -14.42 -28.04 16.33
C ASN A 141 -14.87 -26.58 16.44
N ILE A 142 -14.00 -25.67 16.87
CA ILE A 142 -14.30 -24.22 16.88
C ILE A 142 -14.49 -23.66 15.46
N TRP A 143 -13.77 -24.19 14.47
CA TRP A 143 -13.95 -23.84 13.06
C TRP A 143 -15.28 -24.37 12.53
N LEU A 144 -15.70 -25.58 12.91
CA LEU A 144 -17.03 -26.08 12.56
C LEU A 144 -18.15 -25.21 13.13
N ASN A 145 -18.00 -24.74 14.38
CA ASN A 145 -18.93 -23.78 14.97
C ASN A 145 -18.93 -22.46 14.18
N TYR A 146 -17.76 -21.95 13.81
CA TYR A 146 -17.65 -20.77 12.94
C TYR A 146 -18.34 -21.01 11.59
N TYR A 147 -18.11 -22.15 10.93
CA TYR A 147 -18.71 -22.46 9.63
C TYR A 147 -20.24 -22.59 9.72
N TYR A 148 -20.76 -23.23 10.77
CA TYR A 148 -22.19 -23.27 11.06
C TYR A 148 -22.79 -21.85 11.17
N LEU A 149 -22.10 -20.93 11.84
CA LEU A 149 -22.59 -19.56 12.03
C LEU A 149 -22.37 -18.68 10.79
N ALA A 150 -21.25 -18.86 10.08
CA ALA A 150 -20.80 -17.98 8.99
C ALA A 150 -21.38 -18.35 7.61
N TYR A 151 -21.83 -19.59 7.43
CA TYR A 151 -22.49 -20.06 6.22
C TYR A 151 -23.97 -20.25 6.49
N ASN A 152 -24.79 -20.02 5.45
CA ASN A 152 -26.25 -20.00 5.57
C ASN A 152 -26.68 -19.07 6.73
N ILE A 153 -26.27 -17.80 6.61
CA ILE A 153 -26.50 -16.75 7.61
C ILE A 153 -28.01 -16.52 7.72
N ARG A 154 -28.52 -16.54 8.96
CA ARG A 154 -29.92 -16.31 9.30
C ARG A 154 -30.04 -15.53 10.60
N THR A 155 -31.09 -14.73 10.74
CA THR A 155 -31.31 -13.92 11.95
C THR A 155 -31.50 -14.79 13.19
N GLU A 156 -32.07 -16.01 13.06
CA GLU A 156 -32.26 -16.90 14.22
C GLU A 156 -30.93 -17.36 14.86
N LYS A 157 -29.81 -17.27 14.13
CA LYS A 157 -28.48 -17.60 14.66
C LYS A 157 -27.85 -16.45 15.45
N PHE A 158 -28.47 -15.27 15.50
CA PHE A 158 -27.85 -14.06 16.05
C PHE A 158 -27.39 -14.22 17.50
N ASP A 159 -28.21 -14.82 18.37
CA ASP A 159 -27.82 -15.02 19.77
C ASP A 159 -26.60 -15.94 19.89
N ALA A 160 -26.52 -16.98 19.04
CA ALA A 160 -25.36 -17.87 18.99
C ALA A 160 -24.11 -17.16 18.46
N VAL A 161 -24.28 -16.24 17.48
CA VAL A 161 -23.21 -15.38 16.96
C VAL A 161 -22.70 -14.44 18.02
N MET A 162 -23.59 -13.74 18.73
CA MET A 162 -23.21 -12.84 19.82
C MET A 162 -22.51 -13.60 20.93
N LYS A 163 -23.01 -14.78 21.31
CA LYS A 163 -22.34 -15.66 22.28
C LYS A 163 -20.94 -16.07 21.80
N PHE A 164 -20.78 -16.45 20.53
CA PHE A 164 -19.48 -16.79 19.95
C PHE A 164 -18.52 -15.60 20.03
N ILE A 165 -18.94 -14.41 19.59
CA ILE A 165 -18.14 -13.18 19.61
C ILE A 165 -17.77 -12.77 21.04
N GLN A 166 -18.72 -12.82 21.97
CA GLN A 166 -18.54 -12.39 23.37
C GLN A 166 -17.72 -13.39 24.19
N SER A 167 -17.70 -14.67 23.82
CA SER A 167 -16.83 -15.67 24.47
C SER A 167 -15.35 -15.28 24.39
N ASN A 168 -14.99 -14.53 23.33
CA ASN A 168 -13.63 -14.13 23.01
C ASN A 168 -12.63 -15.30 22.95
N GLU A 169 -13.12 -16.54 22.76
CA GLU A 169 -12.28 -17.75 22.66
C GLU A 169 -11.38 -17.72 21.41
N GLN A 170 -11.81 -17.04 20.34
CA GLN A 170 -11.04 -16.85 19.11
C GLN A 170 -11.40 -15.48 18.49
N GLY A 171 -10.45 -14.54 18.50
CA GLY A 171 -10.67 -13.15 18.16
C GLY A 171 -10.75 -12.89 16.68
N GLU A 172 -9.88 -13.52 15.90
CA GLU A 172 -9.85 -13.39 14.44
C GLU A 172 -11.17 -13.85 13.81
N LEU A 173 -11.67 -15.03 14.20
CA LEU A 173 -12.96 -15.58 13.81
C LEU A 173 -14.11 -14.72 14.28
N SER A 174 -14.04 -14.18 15.51
CA SER A 174 -15.06 -13.24 16.01
C SER A 174 -15.13 -11.98 15.14
N ALA A 175 -13.98 -11.43 14.73
CA ALA A 175 -13.93 -10.27 13.83
C ALA A 175 -14.48 -10.61 12.43
N LEU A 176 -14.12 -11.77 11.86
CA LEU A 176 -14.67 -12.23 10.59
C LEU A 176 -16.19 -12.43 10.64
N LEU A 177 -16.68 -13.04 11.71
CA LEU A 177 -18.11 -13.31 11.89
C LEU A 177 -18.89 -12.00 12.06
N LYS A 178 -18.33 -11.05 12.84
CA LYS A 178 -18.88 -9.70 12.99
C LYS A 178 -18.99 -8.98 11.64
N ASP A 179 -17.97 -9.00 10.80
CA ASP A 179 -18.04 -8.38 9.47
C ASP A 179 -19.10 -9.03 8.57
N ARG A 180 -19.21 -10.36 8.59
CA ARG A 180 -20.22 -11.09 7.80
C ARG A 180 -21.64 -10.75 8.22
N TYR A 181 -21.95 -10.79 9.51
CA TYR A 181 -23.29 -10.46 10.01
C TYR A 181 -23.58 -8.96 9.87
N ALA A 182 -22.58 -8.09 10.01
CA ALA A 182 -22.76 -6.66 9.76
C ALA A 182 -23.17 -6.39 8.31
N ARG A 183 -22.57 -7.10 7.33
CA ARG A 183 -23.00 -7.04 5.92
C ARG A 183 -24.41 -7.59 5.73
N TYR A 184 -24.71 -8.76 6.28
CA TYR A 184 -26.03 -9.38 6.18
C TYR A 184 -27.15 -8.46 6.71
N PHE A 185 -27.02 -7.93 7.93
CA PHE A 185 -28.04 -7.05 8.50
C PHE A 185 -28.13 -5.70 7.81
N SER A 186 -26.99 -5.17 7.32
CA SER A 186 -26.95 -3.98 6.46
C SER A 186 -27.79 -4.18 5.19
N ASP A 187 -27.59 -5.31 4.49
CA ASP A 187 -28.32 -5.64 3.26
C ASP A 187 -29.83 -5.83 3.51
N GLN A 188 -30.21 -6.40 4.66
CA GLN A 188 -31.62 -6.58 5.07
C GLN A 188 -32.25 -5.34 5.72
N ARG A 189 -31.47 -4.27 5.96
CA ARG A 189 -31.89 -3.08 6.71
C ARG A 189 -32.36 -3.39 8.14
N ASP A 190 -31.80 -4.43 8.75
CA ASP A 190 -32.06 -4.83 10.13
C ASP A 190 -31.13 -4.05 11.08
N TYR A 191 -31.50 -2.79 11.31
CA TYR A 191 -30.65 -1.85 12.03
C TYR A 191 -30.56 -2.15 13.53
N GLU A 192 -31.55 -2.81 14.12
CA GLU A 192 -31.50 -3.22 15.54
C GLU A 192 -30.38 -4.22 15.78
N HIS A 193 -30.34 -5.32 15.02
CA HIS A 193 -29.28 -6.31 15.14
C HIS A 193 -27.91 -5.74 14.71
N LEU A 194 -27.88 -4.92 13.66
CA LEU A 194 -26.66 -4.24 13.25
C LEU A 194 -26.11 -3.31 14.35
N SER A 195 -26.98 -2.52 15.00
CA SER A 195 -26.61 -1.61 16.10
C SER A 195 -26.04 -2.39 17.28
N GLN A 196 -26.70 -3.48 17.68
CA GLN A 196 -26.24 -4.38 18.74
C GLN A 196 -24.88 -5.01 18.41
N LEU A 197 -24.68 -5.45 17.16
CA LEU A 197 -23.44 -6.08 16.71
C LEU A 197 -22.26 -5.10 16.64
N ILE A 198 -22.47 -3.88 16.14
CA ILE A 198 -21.42 -2.87 15.99
C ILE A 198 -20.99 -2.32 17.34
N GLY A 199 -21.94 -1.99 18.21
CA GLY A 199 -21.69 -1.45 19.54
C GLY A 199 -21.48 0.08 19.54
N PRO A 200 -20.69 0.62 20.50
CA PRO A 200 -20.55 2.06 20.70
C PRO A 200 -19.74 2.76 19.59
N LYS A 201 -19.82 4.10 19.57
CA LYS A 201 -19.12 4.96 18.61
C LYS A 201 -17.61 4.74 18.70
N PRO A 202 -16.92 4.35 17.61
CA PRO A 202 -15.53 3.92 17.70
C PRO A 202 -14.53 5.10 17.69
N PHE A 203 -14.86 6.20 17.02
CA PHE A 203 -13.97 7.36 16.86
C PHE A 203 -14.75 8.69 16.83
N ASP A 204 -14.01 9.79 16.92
CA ASP A 204 -14.49 11.15 16.75
C ASP A 204 -14.58 11.53 15.25
N GLU A 205 -15.75 11.98 14.82
CA GLU A 205 -16.10 12.40 13.46
C GLU A 205 -15.42 13.70 13.03
N THR A 206 -14.98 14.54 13.97
CA THR A 206 -14.30 15.80 13.68
C THR A 206 -12.92 15.53 13.05
N LYS A 207 -12.35 14.35 13.32
CA LYS A 207 -11.03 13.89 12.88
C LYS A 207 -11.03 13.17 11.52
N LEU A 208 -12.05 13.35 10.67
CA LEU A 208 -12.17 12.59 9.41
C LEU A 208 -10.91 12.59 8.52
N SER A 209 -10.20 13.72 8.46
CA SER A 209 -8.97 13.87 7.66
C SER A 209 -7.81 13.00 8.16
N THR A 210 -7.81 12.60 9.43
CA THR A 210 -6.76 11.79 10.06
C THR A 210 -7.18 10.34 10.27
N LEU A 211 -8.47 10.00 10.12
CA LEU A 211 -8.94 8.62 10.18
C LEU A 211 -8.37 7.78 9.03
N SER A 212 -7.81 6.62 9.36
CA SER A 212 -7.44 5.60 8.39
C SER A 212 -8.65 5.04 7.64
N PHE A 213 -8.41 4.39 6.51
CA PHE A 213 -9.46 3.75 5.71
C PHE A 213 -10.32 2.77 6.53
N ASN A 214 -9.70 1.99 7.42
CA ASN A 214 -10.41 1.04 8.28
C ASN A 214 -11.20 1.76 9.38
N GLN A 215 -10.68 2.86 9.94
CA GLN A 215 -11.44 3.68 10.89
C GLN A 215 -12.64 4.36 10.23
N LYS A 216 -12.49 4.87 9.00
CA LYS A 216 -13.62 5.38 8.19
C LYS A 216 -14.66 4.28 7.94
N SER A 217 -14.22 3.06 7.65
CA SER A 217 -15.11 1.90 7.48
C SER A 217 -15.94 1.62 8.74
N GLN A 218 -15.32 1.61 9.91
CA GLN A 218 -16.00 1.36 11.19
C GLN A 218 -17.00 2.49 11.53
N MET A 219 -16.62 3.74 11.32
CA MET A 219 -17.51 4.89 11.51
C MET A 219 -18.72 4.82 10.57
N CYS A 220 -18.52 4.47 9.31
CA CYS A 220 -19.63 4.27 8.37
C CYS A 220 -20.62 3.22 8.85
N ARG A 221 -20.14 2.06 9.33
CA ARG A 221 -21.01 1.02 9.90
C ARG A 221 -21.74 1.48 11.15
N PHE A 222 -21.06 2.21 12.03
CA PHE A 222 -21.68 2.77 13.23
C PHE A 222 -22.84 3.71 12.91
N TYR A 223 -22.65 4.68 12.03
CA TYR A 223 -23.71 5.62 11.66
C TYR A 223 -24.83 4.95 10.86
N GLU A 224 -24.50 4.04 9.95
CA GLU A 224 -25.49 3.24 9.23
C GLU A 224 -26.41 2.49 10.20
N ALA A 225 -25.85 1.86 11.23
CA ALA A 225 -26.58 1.06 12.19
C ALA A 225 -27.49 1.88 13.12
N ASN A 226 -27.05 3.07 13.51
CA ASN A 226 -27.67 3.82 14.60
C ASN A 226 -28.60 4.95 14.12
N TRP A 227 -28.41 5.46 12.89
CA TRP A 227 -29.19 6.58 12.38
C TRP A 227 -30.68 6.24 12.12
N PRO A 228 -31.04 5.06 11.60
CA PRO A 228 -32.46 4.69 11.45
C PRO A 228 -33.18 4.46 12.79
N LEU A 229 -32.44 4.26 13.88
CA LEU A 229 -32.95 4.03 15.23
C LEU A 229 -33.01 5.32 16.07
N ASP A 230 -32.79 6.49 15.46
CA ASP A 230 -32.72 7.79 16.13
C ASP A 230 -31.73 7.88 17.30
N LYS A 231 -30.76 6.96 17.36
CA LYS A 231 -29.65 6.98 18.35
C LYS A 231 -28.59 8.02 18.02
N VAL A 232 -28.58 8.50 16.78
CA VAL A 232 -27.72 9.56 16.24
C VAL A 232 -28.50 10.38 15.23
N SER A 233 -28.18 11.67 15.07
CA SER A 233 -28.83 12.54 14.09
C SER A 233 -27.82 13.50 13.43
N GLU A 234 -27.50 14.62 14.07
CA GLU A 234 -26.66 15.68 13.48
C GLU A 234 -25.25 15.19 13.14
N ASP A 235 -24.62 14.40 14.02
CA ASP A 235 -23.31 13.78 13.79
C ASP A 235 -23.31 12.90 12.53
N ALA A 236 -24.40 12.17 12.28
CA ALA A 236 -24.51 11.26 11.16
C ALA A 236 -24.63 12.04 9.83
N VAL A 237 -25.42 13.12 9.82
CA VAL A 237 -25.51 14.06 8.68
C VAL A 237 -24.15 14.68 8.39
N SER A 238 -23.48 15.19 9.43
CA SER A 238 -22.17 15.83 9.33
C SER A 238 -21.14 14.87 8.76
N TYR A 239 -21.03 13.66 9.32
CA TYR A 239 -20.09 12.65 8.86
C TYR A 239 -20.37 12.20 7.42
N ALA A 240 -21.63 11.88 7.10
CA ALA A 240 -22.03 11.45 5.75
C ALA A 240 -21.76 12.53 4.70
N THR A 241 -22.05 13.81 5.02
CA THR A 241 -21.76 14.94 4.14
C THR A 241 -20.27 15.05 3.84
N ARG A 242 -19.41 14.96 4.86
CA ARG A 242 -17.96 15.03 4.69
C ARG A 242 -17.41 13.84 3.89
N ILE A 243 -17.91 12.62 4.16
CA ILE A 243 -17.57 11.40 3.41
C ILE A 243 -18.00 11.49 1.93
N TYR A 244 -19.16 12.09 1.66
CA TYR A 244 -19.63 12.28 0.29
C TYR A 244 -18.77 13.29 -0.49
N LEU A 245 -18.40 14.40 0.16
CA LEU A 245 -17.58 15.46 -0.46
C LEU A 245 -16.10 15.11 -0.56
N ASP A 246 -15.61 14.15 0.22
CA ASP A 246 -14.26 13.58 0.07
C ASP A 246 -14.16 12.88 -1.30
N LEU A 247 -13.31 13.42 -2.17
CA LEU A 247 -13.05 12.84 -3.49
C LEU A 247 -12.15 11.59 -3.42
N SER A 248 -11.50 11.34 -2.28
CA SER A 248 -10.67 10.16 -2.10
C SER A 248 -11.50 8.87 -2.10
N LYS A 249 -10.82 7.74 -2.23
CA LYS A 249 -11.47 6.43 -2.25
C LYS A 249 -12.19 6.17 -0.92
N ARG A 250 -13.50 5.97 -0.99
CA ARG A 250 -14.36 5.64 0.14
C ARG A 250 -14.39 4.12 0.42
N PRO A 251 -14.44 3.69 1.70
CA PRO A 251 -14.73 2.29 2.04
C PRO A 251 -16.07 1.81 1.48
N MET A 252 -16.12 0.56 1.00
CA MET A 252 -17.35 -0.06 0.49
C MET A 252 -18.43 -0.18 1.58
N SER A 253 -18.02 -0.36 2.83
CA SER A 253 -18.90 -0.36 4.01
C SER A 253 -19.70 0.93 4.20
N CYS A 254 -19.30 2.04 3.56
CA CYS A 254 -20.06 3.28 3.59
C CYS A 254 -21.26 3.29 2.64
N ASN A 255 -21.42 2.31 1.76
CA ASN A 255 -22.51 2.33 0.77
C ASN A 255 -23.90 2.32 1.43
N GLY A 256 -24.07 1.58 2.52
CA GLY A 256 -25.33 1.56 3.27
C GLY A 256 -25.64 2.91 3.92
N LEU A 257 -24.66 3.53 4.60
CA LEU A 257 -24.79 4.90 5.12
C LEU A 257 -25.16 5.91 4.03
N MET A 258 -24.56 5.79 2.85
CA MET A 258 -24.82 6.72 1.73
C MET A 258 -26.18 6.51 1.11
N SER A 259 -26.67 5.27 1.08
CA SER A 259 -28.04 4.95 0.66
C SER A 259 -29.06 5.54 1.65
N LEU A 260 -28.78 5.48 2.96
CA LEU A 260 -29.59 6.14 3.99
C LEU A 260 -29.56 7.66 3.87
N PHE A 261 -28.38 8.23 3.63
CA PHE A 261 -28.18 9.66 3.45
C PHE A 261 -29.01 10.21 2.27
N ASP A 262 -29.02 9.48 1.16
CA ASP A 262 -29.85 9.77 0.00
C ASP A 262 -31.34 9.59 0.29
N ALA A 263 -31.75 8.45 0.86
CA ALA A 263 -33.14 8.17 1.19
C ALA A 263 -33.78 9.16 2.18
N LYS A 264 -32.97 9.75 3.08
CA LYS A 264 -33.40 10.81 4.00
C LYS A 264 -33.41 12.22 3.37
N GLY A 265 -33.06 12.35 2.08
CA GLY A 265 -33.12 13.60 1.33
C GLY A 265 -31.94 14.55 1.54
N TYR A 266 -30.85 14.10 2.18
CA TYR A 266 -29.67 14.95 2.40
C TYR A 266 -28.74 15.01 1.18
N LEU A 267 -28.83 14.04 0.26
CA LEU A 267 -28.12 14.07 -1.02
C LEU A 267 -28.83 15.01 -2.01
N THR A 268 -28.83 16.30 -1.69
CA THR A 268 -29.47 17.33 -2.53
C THR A 268 -28.68 17.61 -3.80
N ASP A 269 -29.34 18.08 -4.86
CA ASP A 269 -28.70 18.55 -6.09
C ASP A 269 -27.57 19.57 -5.83
N LYS A 270 -27.74 20.43 -4.80
CA LYS A 270 -26.72 21.39 -4.36
C LYS A 270 -25.45 20.69 -3.85
N LEU A 271 -25.60 19.57 -3.15
CA LEU A 271 -24.47 18.80 -2.63
C LEU A 271 -23.77 18.02 -3.76
N VAL A 272 -24.55 17.46 -4.70
CA VAL A 272 -24.01 16.84 -5.93
C VAL A 272 -23.22 17.86 -6.73
N LEU A 273 -23.77 19.07 -6.92
CA LEU A 273 -23.09 20.17 -7.59
C LEU A 273 -21.78 20.56 -6.88
N LYS A 274 -21.77 20.67 -5.55
CA LYS A 274 -20.55 20.96 -4.78
C LYS A 274 -19.46 19.89 -5.00
N ARG A 275 -19.84 18.62 -5.07
CA ARG A 275 -18.92 17.52 -5.38
C ARG A 275 -18.41 17.59 -6.81
N PHE A 276 -19.29 17.90 -7.77
CA PHE A 276 -18.92 18.14 -9.17
C PHE A 276 -17.90 19.27 -9.29
N GLU A 277 -18.14 20.42 -8.68
CA GLU A 277 -17.24 21.57 -8.71
C GLU A 277 -15.85 21.23 -8.14
N SER A 278 -15.82 20.45 -7.06
CA SER A 278 -14.57 20.00 -6.44
C SER A 278 -13.79 19.04 -7.37
N ALA A 279 -14.49 18.12 -8.04
CA ALA A 279 -13.91 17.18 -9.00
C ALA A 279 -13.44 17.90 -10.28
N TYR A 280 -14.22 18.87 -10.76
CA TYR A 280 -13.97 19.64 -11.97
C TYR A 280 -12.61 20.32 -11.98
N ILE A 281 -12.15 20.83 -10.83
CA ILE A 281 -10.89 21.57 -10.74
C ILE A 281 -9.67 20.69 -11.05
N LYS A 282 -9.73 19.38 -10.77
CA LYS A 282 -8.57 18.47 -10.76
C LYS A 282 -8.63 17.46 -11.92
N SER A 283 -7.57 17.36 -12.73
CA SER A 283 -7.52 16.43 -13.87
C SER A 283 -7.62 14.95 -13.46
N SER A 284 -7.17 14.58 -12.26
CA SER A 284 -7.24 13.20 -11.75
C SER A 284 -8.65 12.68 -11.51
N TYR A 285 -9.67 13.55 -11.55
CA TYR A 285 -11.08 13.21 -11.32
C TYR A 285 -11.94 13.41 -12.57
N ALA A 286 -11.36 13.23 -13.76
CA ALA A 286 -12.07 13.39 -15.03
C ALA A 286 -13.32 12.50 -15.13
N GLU A 287 -13.18 11.20 -14.84
CA GLU A 287 -14.31 10.25 -14.87
C GLU A 287 -15.42 10.64 -13.89
N THR A 288 -15.05 11.02 -12.66
CA THR A 288 -16.02 11.51 -11.65
C THR A 288 -16.71 12.79 -12.11
N THR A 289 -15.97 13.73 -12.70
CA THR A 289 -16.51 14.99 -13.22
C THR A 289 -17.55 14.72 -14.32
N GLU A 290 -17.21 13.85 -15.28
CA GLU A 290 -18.12 13.46 -16.37
C GLU A 290 -19.36 12.74 -15.85
N SER A 291 -19.20 11.83 -14.88
CA SER A 291 -20.32 11.11 -14.27
C SER A 291 -21.30 12.07 -13.57
N LEU A 292 -20.78 12.93 -12.70
CA LEU A 292 -21.62 13.91 -11.96
C LEU A 292 -22.22 14.95 -12.90
N SER A 293 -21.52 15.32 -13.98
CA SER A 293 -22.07 16.21 -15.01
C SER A 293 -23.33 15.65 -15.64
N ARG A 294 -23.33 14.34 -15.98
CA ARG A 294 -24.50 13.64 -16.55
C ARG A 294 -25.66 13.57 -15.56
N GLU A 295 -25.37 13.33 -14.29
CA GLU A 295 -26.36 13.31 -13.21
C GLU A 295 -27.06 14.66 -13.06
N LEU A 296 -26.28 15.75 -13.05
CA LEU A 296 -26.78 17.11 -12.88
C LEU A 296 -27.58 17.66 -14.07
N GLN A 297 -27.56 16.99 -15.24
CA GLN A 297 -28.36 17.40 -16.41
C GLN A 297 -29.88 17.33 -16.16
N LYS A 298 -30.32 16.61 -15.12
CA LYS A 298 -31.73 16.47 -14.76
C LYS A 298 -32.18 17.44 -13.66
N THR A 299 -31.30 18.35 -13.26
CA THR A 299 -31.50 19.28 -12.14
C THR A 299 -31.61 20.72 -12.64
N PRO A 300 -32.04 21.69 -11.81
CA PRO A 300 -32.00 23.11 -12.15
C PRO A 300 -30.60 23.65 -12.52
N PHE A 301 -29.52 22.89 -12.28
CA PHE A 301 -28.15 23.28 -12.60
C PHE A 301 -27.67 22.84 -13.99
N ALA A 302 -28.53 22.21 -14.81
CA ALA A 302 -28.15 21.63 -16.10
C ALA A 302 -27.46 22.63 -17.05
N GLU A 303 -28.02 23.84 -17.19
CA GLU A 303 -27.44 24.89 -18.05
C GLU A 303 -26.07 25.35 -17.56
N ARG A 304 -25.93 25.60 -16.25
CA ARG A 304 -24.67 25.97 -15.61
C ARG A 304 -23.59 24.91 -15.82
N VAL A 305 -23.92 23.65 -15.53
CA VAL A 305 -23.00 22.52 -15.68
C VAL A 305 -22.59 22.33 -17.14
N SER A 306 -23.52 22.50 -18.08
CA SER A 306 -23.23 22.42 -19.51
C SER A 306 -22.28 23.54 -19.96
N ALA A 307 -22.46 24.76 -19.47
CA ALA A 307 -21.55 25.88 -19.72
C ALA A 307 -20.16 25.62 -19.12
N GLN A 308 -20.08 25.09 -17.90
CA GLN A 308 -18.81 24.70 -17.27
C GLN A 308 -18.10 23.61 -18.09
N MET A 309 -18.82 22.57 -18.52
CA MET A 309 -18.21 21.47 -19.28
C MET A 309 -17.69 21.89 -20.66
N LYS A 310 -18.24 22.93 -21.29
CA LYS A 310 -17.67 23.52 -22.52
C LYS A 310 -16.25 24.08 -22.29
N LEU A 311 -15.96 24.57 -21.09
CA LEU A 311 -14.67 25.12 -20.67
C LEU A 311 -13.76 24.08 -20.00
N TYR A 312 -14.19 22.81 -19.88
CA TYR A 312 -13.45 21.81 -19.11
C TYR A 312 -12.09 21.45 -19.71
N LYS A 313 -11.99 21.40 -21.04
CA LYS A 313 -10.71 21.10 -21.71
C LYS A 313 -9.83 22.34 -21.81
N ASP A 314 -10.44 23.47 -22.14
CA ASP A 314 -9.78 24.74 -22.47
C ASP A 314 -10.30 25.86 -21.55
N PRO A 315 -9.95 25.84 -20.24
CA PRO A 315 -10.54 26.77 -19.28
C PRO A 315 -10.17 28.23 -19.53
N GLU A 316 -9.06 28.51 -20.22
CA GLU A 316 -8.65 29.86 -20.63
C GLU A 316 -9.64 30.54 -21.59
N LYS A 317 -10.49 29.77 -22.28
CA LYS A 317 -11.56 30.31 -23.14
C LYS A 317 -12.67 31.04 -22.37
N LEU A 318 -12.64 31.03 -21.03
CA LEU A 318 -13.58 31.80 -20.23
C LEU A 318 -13.62 33.28 -20.64
N PHE A 319 -12.48 33.85 -21.07
CA PHE A 319 -12.39 35.27 -21.44
C PHE A 319 -13.08 35.62 -22.77
N THR A 320 -13.39 34.61 -23.60
CA THR A 320 -14.07 34.79 -24.89
C THR A 320 -15.49 34.22 -24.89
N GLU A 321 -15.72 33.14 -24.14
CA GLU A 321 -16.98 32.40 -24.14
C GLU A 321 -17.96 32.87 -23.07
N VAL A 322 -17.48 33.42 -21.94
CA VAL A 322 -18.33 33.98 -20.88
C VAL A 322 -18.49 35.48 -21.10
N LYS A 323 -19.72 35.92 -21.38
CA LYS A 323 -20.01 37.29 -21.86
C LYS A 323 -20.43 38.29 -20.77
N GLY A 324 -20.46 37.87 -19.51
CA GLY A 324 -20.92 38.67 -18.38
C GLY A 324 -20.40 38.13 -17.04
N ASN A 325 -20.70 38.86 -15.96
CA ASN A 325 -20.22 38.60 -14.60
C ASN A 325 -21.35 38.49 -13.57
N ASP A 326 -22.60 38.27 -14.02
CA ASP A 326 -23.76 38.16 -13.15
C ASP A 326 -24.22 36.70 -12.95
N GLY A 327 -24.81 36.43 -11.79
CA GLY A 327 -25.49 35.18 -11.45
C GLY A 327 -24.68 33.92 -11.79
N GLU A 328 -25.17 33.15 -12.78
CA GLU A 328 -24.57 31.89 -13.20
C GLU A 328 -23.33 32.06 -14.08
N GLN A 329 -23.22 33.15 -14.84
CA GLN A 329 -22.04 33.40 -15.69
C GLN A 329 -20.79 33.64 -14.85
N HIS A 330 -20.93 34.40 -13.75
CA HIS A 330 -19.90 34.56 -12.71
C HIS A 330 -19.39 33.21 -12.21
N ARG A 331 -20.32 32.35 -11.80
CA ARG A 331 -20.05 31.03 -11.24
C ARG A 331 -19.36 30.09 -12.23
N VAL A 332 -19.68 30.20 -13.53
CA VAL A 332 -19.00 29.46 -14.61
C VAL A 332 -17.56 29.96 -14.76
N ALA A 333 -17.37 31.28 -14.83
CA ALA A 333 -16.05 31.90 -15.00
C ALA A 333 -15.12 31.59 -13.80
N VAL A 334 -15.61 31.72 -12.57
CA VAL A 334 -14.83 31.43 -11.36
C VAL A 334 -14.38 29.97 -11.33
N LEU A 335 -15.27 29.02 -11.61
CA LEU A 335 -14.89 27.60 -11.61
C LEU A 335 -13.92 27.26 -12.74
N ALA A 336 -14.12 27.83 -13.93
CA ALA A 336 -13.19 27.68 -15.05
C ALA A 336 -11.80 28.23 -14.68
N PHE A 337 -11.74 29.41 -14.05
CA PHE A 337 -10.48 30.00 -13.61
C PHE A 337 -9.80 29.18 -12.50
N LYS A 338 -10.55 28.64 -11.53
CA LYS A 338 -10.03 27.70 -10.53
C LYS A 338 -9.36 26.48 -11.19
N ARG A 339 -9.96 25.92 -12.24
CA ARG A 339 -9.35 24.84 -13.03
C ARG A 339 -8.13 25.33 -13.83
N TYR A 340 -8.20 26.49 -14.46
CA TYR A 340 -7.08 27.08 -15.19
C TYR A 340 -5.85 27.26 -14.28
N ALA A 341 -6.07 27.80 -13.07
CA ALA A 341 -5.05 27.94 -12.04
C ALA A 341 -4.46 26.60 -11.59
N ASN A 342 -5.26 25.52 -11.54
CA ASN A 342 -4.76 24.20 -11.18
C ASN A 342 -3.93 23.54 -12.31
N LEU A 343 -4.38 23.64 -13.56
CA LEU A 343 -3.74 22.99 -14.70
C LEU A 343 -2.50 23.77 -15.16
N GLN A 344 -2.64 25.09 -15.32
CA GLN A 344 -1.65 25.98 -15.92
C GLN A 344 -1.38 27.19 -15.00
N PRO A 345 -0.83 26.99 -13.79
CA PRO A 345 -0.76 28.02 -12.75
C PRO A 345 0.01 29.28 -13.17
N ARG A 346 1.08 29.17 -13.95
CA ARG A 346 1.83 30.37 -14.42
C ARG A 346 1.06 31.17 -15.47
N ALA A 347 0.43 30.50 -16.43
CA ALA A 347 -0.38 31.17 -17.44
C ALA A 347 -1.61 31.84 -16.80
N ALA A 348 -2.30 31.13 -15.91
CA ALA A 348 -3.41 31.67 -15.14
C ALA A 348 -2.99 32.85 -14.25
N ARG A 349 -1.80 32.82 -13.63
CA ARG A 349 -1.27 33.96 -12.86
C ARG A 349 -1.10 35.21 -13.72
N ASN A 350 -0.62 35.07 -14.97
CA ASN A 350 -0.49 36.21 -15.90
C ASN A 350 -1.86 36.81 -16.27
N ASP A 351 -2.88 35.96 -16.42
CA ASP A 351 -4.24 36.38 -16.73
C ASP A 351 -5.05 36.81 -15.48
N PHE A 352 -4.48 36.68 -14.28
CA PHE A 352 -5.27 36.81 -13.04
C PHE A 352 -5.79 38.24 -12.81
N SER A 353 -4.97 39.26 -13.08
CA SER A 353 -5.42 40.65 -13.00
C SER A 353 -6.58 40.94 -13.96
N ARG A 354 -6.52 40.38 -15.18
CA ARG A 354 -7.61 40.46 -16.15
C ARG A 354 -8.85 39.75 -15.64
N PHE A 355 -8.71 38.56 -15.06
CA PHE A 355 -9.82 37.82 -14.45
C PHE A 355 -10.51 38.61 -13.34
N ILE A 356 -9.75 39.17 -12.39
CA ILE A 356 -10.27 39.98 -11.29
C ILE A 356 -11.06 41.17 -11.84
N LYS A 357 -10.49 41.90 -12.80
CA LYS A 357 -11.15 43.06 -13.41
C LYS A 357 -12.41 42.71 -14.21
N THR A 358 -12.44 41.53 -14.84
CA THR A 358 -13.53 41.15 -15.75
C THR A 358 -14.72 40.54 -15.01
N PHE A 359 -14.44 39.69 -14.01
CA PHE A 359 -15.46 38.88 -13.35
C PHE A 359 -15.67 39.25 -11.88
N GLU A 360 -14.90 40.18 -11.32
CA GLU A 360 -15.12 40.74 -9.97
C GLU A 360 -15.39 39.66 -8.88
N PRO A 361 -14.51 38.64 -8.74
CA PRO A 361 -14.67 37.57 -7.75
C PRO A 361 -14.74 38.14 -6.33
N SER A 362 -15.59 37.52 -5.51
CA SER A 362 -15.67 37.82 -4.08
C SER A 362 -14.34 37.49 -3.36
N GLU A 363 -14.14 38.06 -2.17
CA GLU A 363 -12.94 37.79 -1.37
C GLU A 363 -12.76 36.29 -1.07
N THR A 364 -13.86 35.57 -0.80
CA THR A 364 -13.81 34.12 -0.56
C THR A 364 -13.38 33.35 -1.83
N GLU A 365 -13.87 33.75 -3.01
CA GLU A 365 -13.46 33.13 -4.28
C GLU A 365 -12.00 33.42 -4.61
N LEU A 366 -11.53 34.63 -4.31
CA LEU A 366 -10.11 35.00 -4.43
C LEU A 366 -9.25 34.13 -3.52
N ILE A 367 -9.61 33.96 -2.25
CA ILE A 367 -8.88 33.09 -1.31
C ILE A 367 -8.80 31.66 -1.83
N ASP A 368 -9.91 31.10 -2.33
CA ASP A 368 -9.92 29.76 -2.93
C ASP A 368 -8.97 29.65 -4.13
N ILE A 369 -8.96 30.65 -5.02
CA ILE A 369 -8.08 30.69 -6.18
C ILE A 369 -6.61 30.81 -5.73
N TYR A 370 -6.32 31.66 -4.75
CA TYR A 370 -4.99 31.76 -4.16
C TYR A 370 -4.53 30.45 -3.52
N GLN A 371 -5.41 29.71 -2.83
CA GLN A 371 -5.09 28.39 -2.29
C GLN A 371 -4.77 27.37 -3.40
N ILE A 372 -5.45 27.44 -4.55
CA ILE A 372 -5.16 26.58 -5.72
C ILE A 372 -3.81 26.94 -6.34
N PHE A 373 -3.50 28.23 -6.48
CA PHE A 373 -2.17 28.68 -6.90
C PHE A 373 -1.11 28.20 -5.91
N ALA A 374 -1.31 28.41 -4.61
CA ALA A 374 -0.39 27.99 -3.56
C ALA A 374 -0.14 26.49 -3.59
N SER A 375 -1.20 25.67 -3.70
CA SER A 375 -1.06 24.21 -3.77
C SER A 375 -0.26 23.77 -5.01
N SER A 376 -0.38 24.52 -6.11
CA SER A 376 0.33 24.23 -7.36
C SER A 376 1.79 24.70 -7.30
N PHE A 377 2.03 25.91 -6.82
CA PHE A 377 3.35 26.53 -6.69
C PHE A 377 4.22 25.85 -5.64
N LEU A 378 3.65 25.48 -4.49
CA LEU A 378 4.38 24.80 -3.42
C LEU A 378 4.48 23.28 -3.65
N GLY A 379 3.51 22.68 -4.35
CA GLY A 379 3.43 21.23 -4.56
C GLY A 379 4.23 20.69 -5.76
N ARG A 380 4.68 21.55 -6.68
CA ARG A 380 5.53 21.16 -7.82
C ARG A 380 6.93 21.80 -7.66
N SER A 381 7.94 21.27 -8.36
CA SER A 381 9.34 21.77 -8.30
C SER A 381 9.49 23.16 -8.96
N TYR A 382 8.84 24.17 -8.40
CA TYR A 382 8.86 25.57 -8.86
C TYR A 382 9.90 26.41 -8.11
N GLY A 383 10.25 27.58 -8.64
CA GLY A 383 11.33 28.43 -8.14
C GLY A 383 10.99 29.16 -6.84
N LEU A 384 11.97 29.88 -6.28
CA LEU A 384 11.78 30.69 -5.07
C LEU A 384 10.75 31.81 -5.29
N GLU A 385 10.72 32.41 -6.48
CA GLU A 385 9.73 33.45 -6.85
C GLU A 385 8.28 32.97 -6.67
N ASP A 386 8.01 31.70 -6.97
CA ASP A 386 6.67 31.13 -6.83
C ASP A 386 6.30 30.96 -5.33
N VAL A 387 7.28 30.69 -4.46
CA VAL A 387 7.10 30.66 -2.99
C VAL A 387 6.83 32.06 -2.44
N GLU A 388 7.66 33.03 -2.82
CA GLU A 388 7.52 34.43 -2.40
C GLU A 388 6.16 35.02 -2.84
N TRP A 389 5.69 34.65 -4.04
CA TRP A 389 4.37 35.03 -4.50
C TRP A 389 3.27 34.47 -3.59
N VAL A 390 3.37 33.23 -3.13
CA VAL A 390 2.39 32.64 -2.21
C VAL A 390 2.41 33.36 -0.87
N ASP A 391 3.58 33.55 -0.27
CA ASP A 391 3.74 34.20 1.02
C ASP A 391 3.21 35.64 1.02
N LYS A 392 3.40 36.35 -0.11
CA LYS A 392 2.90 37.72 -0.29
C LYS A 392 1.38 37.81 -0.43
N ASN A 393 0.75 36.85 -1.11
CA ASN A 393 -0.63 36.98 -1.57
C ASN A 393 -1.64 36.14 -0.79
N LEU A 394 -1.21 35.12 -0.03
CA LEU A 394 -2.09 34.28 0.76
C LEU A 394 -1.70 34.33 2.24
N PRO A 395 -2.49 34.99 3.11
CA PRO A 395 -2.17 35.08 4.53
C PRO A 395 -2.11 33.69 5.17
N THR A 396 -1.20 33.50 6.13
CA THR A 396 -0.96 32.22 6.80
C THR A 396 -2.19 31.64 7.50
N LEU A 397 -3.11 32.50 7.97
CA LEU A 397 -4.40 32.09 8.56
C LEU A 397 -5.28 31.32 7.55
N ALA A 398 -5.12 31.58 6.25
CA ALA A 398 -5.86 30.91 5.19
C ALA A 398 -5.21 29.59 4.73
N TRP A 399 -4.09 29.15 5.34
CA TRP A 399 -3.42 27.93 4.95
C TRP A 399 -3.98 26.71 5.68
N ASN A 400 -4.47 25.74 4.91
CA ASN A 400 -4.77 24.41 5.44
C ASN A 400 -3.48 23.63 5.75
N ASN A 401 -3.60 22.52 6.49
CA ASN A 401 -2.44 21.72 6.92
C ASN A 401 -1.59 21.21 5.74
N THR A 402 -2.21 20.86 4.61
CA THR A 402 -1.49 20.43 3.41
C THR A 402 -0.62 21.56 2.85
N LEU A 403 -1.14 22.79 2.77
CA LEU A 403 -0.38 23.95 2.33
C LEU A 403 0.77 24.27 3.30
N LYS A 404 0.52 24.18 4.61
CA LYS A 404 1.57 24.37 5.63
C LYS A 404 2.72 23.38 5.43
N GLU A 405 2.43 22.09 5.23
CA GLU A 405 3.47 21.09 4.94
C GLU A 405 4.20 21.35 3.62
N GLN A 406 3.47 21.71 2.56
CA GLN A 406 4.08 22.00 1.26
C GLN A 406 5.03 23.21 1.38
N ARG A 407 4.58 24.28 2.04
CA ARG A 407 5.42 25.46 2.30
C ARG A 407 6.63 25.11 3.17
N LEU A 408 6.45 24.30 4.20
CA LEU A 408 7.52 23.84 5.08
C LEU A 408 8.59 23.06 4.28
N ARG A 409 8.17 22.15 3.38
CA ARG A 409 9.10 21.47 2.47
C ARG A 409 9.80 22.42 1.52
N ARG A 410 9.14 23.48 1.03
CA ARG A 410 9.82 24.52 0.24
C ARG A 410 10.82 25.31 1.10
N ALA A 411 10.48 25.63 2.36
CA ALA A 411 11.40 26.29 3.29
C ALA A 411 12.66 25.46 3.51
N ILE A 412 12.49 24.15 3.73
CA ILE A 412 13.59 23.18 3.81
C ILE A 412 14.38 23.18 2.51
N PHE A 413 13.73 23.03 1.35
CA PHE A 413 14.40 23.00 0.05
C PHE A 413 15.22 24.26 -0.24
N PHE A 414 14.81 25.43 0.24
CA PHE A 414 15.52 26.70 0.02
C PHE A 414 16.40 27.13 1.20
N GLY A 415 16.56 26.30 2.24
CA GLY A 415 17.38 26.63 3.41
C GLY A 415 16.85 27.82 4.22
N GLN A 416 15.54 28.07 4.19
CA GLN A 416 14.89 29.14 4.95
C GLN A 416 14.68 28.71 6.42
N TRP A 417 15.77 28.51 7.17
CA TRP A 417 15.73 27.86 8.49
C TRP A 417 14.85 28.57 9.52
N ASN A 418 14.80 29.91 9.50
CA ASN A 418 13.87 30.68 10.34
C ASN A 418 12.41 30.30 10.02
N GLU A 419 12.05 30.23 8.74
CA GLU A 419 10.70 29.83 8.32
C GLU A 419 10.38 28.38 8.69
N VAL A 420 11.35 27.47 8.56
CA VAL A 420 11.19 26.07 9.00
C VAL A 420 10.84 26.02 10.49
N TYR A 421 11.62 26.70 11.33
CA TYR A 421 11.40 26.71 12.78
C TYR A 421 10.05 27.33 13.15
N VAL A 422 9.72 28.48 12.57
CA VAL A 422 8.45 29.19 12.83
C VAL A 422 7.25 28.38 12.36
N LEU A 423 7.26 27.85 11.14
CA LEU A 423 6.12 27.12 10.58
C LEU A 423 5.80 25.86 11.38
N ILE A 424 6.82 25.13 11.86
CA ILE A 424 6.61 23.93 12.69
C ILE A 424 5.86 24.29 13.97
N ASN A 425 6.21 25.38 14.64
CA ASN A 425 5.52 25.83 15.87
C ASN A 425 4.04 26.20 15.64
N HIS A 426 3.62 26.43 14.40
CA HIS A 426 2.24 26.77 14.01
C HIS A 426 1.47 25.61 13.37
N LEU A 427 2.06 24.41 13.34
CA LEU A 427 1.36 23.19 12.97
C LEU A 427 0.42 22.75 14.12
N PRO A 428 -0.65 21.99 13.82
CA PRO A 428 -1.39 21.24 14.84
C PRO A 428 -0.47 20.37 15.70
N LEU A 429 -0.79 20.18 16.99
CA LEU A 429 0.06 19.46 17.94
C LEU A 429 0.41 18.04 17.47
N ASP A 430 -0.56 17.31 16.91
CA ASP A 430 -0.35 15.97 16.37
C ASP A 430 0.63 15.94 15.19
N MET A 431 0.71 17.02 14.42
CA MET A 431 1.73 17.17 13.38
C MET A 431 3.08 17.59 13.97
N GLN A 432 3.11 18.44 15.00
CA GLN A 432 4.38 18.83 15.65
C GLN A 432 5.13 17.62 16.24
N ASP A 433 4.38 16.61 16.68
CA ASP A 433 4.92 15.37 17.24
C ASP A 433 5.46 14.39 16.19
N ASP A 434 5.21 14.62 14.89
CA ASP A 434 5.75 13.79 13.81
C ASP A 434 7.28 13.83 13.80
N ILE A 435 7.89 12.65 13.71
CA ILE A 435 9.34 12.49 13.85
C ILE A 435 10.13 13.27 12.79
N ASN A 436 9.61 13.40 11.56
CA ASN A 436 10.26 14.15 10.51
C ASN A 436 10.27 15.65 10.87
N TRP A 437 9.16 16.18 11.37
CA TRP A 437 9.08 17.60 11.75
C TRP A 437 9.91 17.91 12.98
N ARG A 438 10.00 17.00 13.95
CA ARG A 438 10.94 17.13 15.08
C ARG A 438 12.39 17.17 14.61
N TYR A 439 12.78 16.32 13.65
CA TYR A 439 14.10 16.36 13.03
C TYR A 439 14.37 17.74 12.39
N TRP A 440 13.45 18.22 11.55
CA TRP A 440 13.62 19.48 10.83
C TRP A 440 13.63 20.69 11.76
N LYS A 441 12.87 20.66 12.86
CA LYS A 441 12.95 21.69 13.90
C LYS A 441 14.31 21.71 14.58
N GLY A 442 14.83 20.54 14.99
CA GLY A 442 16.15 20.42 15.59
C GLY A 442 17.25 20.91 14.64
N ARG A 443 17.19 20.50 13.37
CA ARG A 443 18.11 20.98 12.33
C ARG A 443 18.01 22.49 12.12
N ALA A 444 16.81 23.05 11.99
CA ALA A 444 16.63 24.50 11.83
C ALA A 444 17.17 25.28 13.02
N ALA A 445 16.98 24.78 14.25
CA ALA A 445 17.55 25.39 15.46
C ALA A 445 19.08 25.47 15.39
N LYS A 446 19.77 24.39 14.98
CA LYS A 446 21.24 24.38 14.79
C LYS A 446 21.70 25.40 13.76
N GLU A 447 21.03 25.46 12.62
CA GLU A 447 21.35 26.39 11.52
C GLU A 447 21.11 27.87 11.92
N LEU A 448 20.23 28.12 12.89
CA LEU A 448 19.99 29.44 13.48
C LEU A 448 20.96 29.77 14.65
N GLY A 449 21.88 28.87 14.99
CA GLY A 449 22.84 29.03 16.08
C GLY A 449 22.36 28.55 17.45
N ASN A 450 21.14 28.02 17.56
CA ASN A 450 20.59 27.43 18.79
C ASN A 450 21.03 25.95 18.92
N THR A 451 22.34 25.71 18.94
CA THR A 451 22.91 24.36 18.86
C THR A 451 22.45 23.45 20.00
N GLU A 452 22.36 23.96 21.24
CA GLU A 452 21.94 23.15 22.40
C GLU A 452 20.49 22.63 22.26
N GLU A 453 19.55 23.50 21.88
CA GLU A 453 18.16 23.11 21.59
C GLU A 453 18.11 22.12 20.42
N GLY A 454 18.85 22.41 19.36
CA GLY A 454 18.91 21.58 18.17
C GLY A 454 19.44 20.18 18.44
N ASP A 455 20.53 20.06 19.18
CA ASP A 455 21.12 18.78 19.57
C ASP A 455 20.19 18.00 20.52
N ALA A 456 19.52 18.67 21.46
CA ALA A 456 18.53 18.02 22.33
C ALA A 456 17.35 17.45 21.54
N LEU A 457 16.79 18.21 20.59
CA LEU A 457 15.71 17.75 19.71
C LEU A 457 16.16 16.57 18.85
N LEU A 458 17.35 16.65 18.25
CA LEU A 458 17.89 15.58 17.42
C LEU A 458 18.25 14.33 18.22
N ALA A 459 18.71 14.46 19.48
CA ALA A 459 18.97 13.34 20.36
C ALA A 459 17.68 12.59 20.75
N GLU A 460 16.57 13.30 20.92
CA GLU A 460 15.26 12.64 21.10
C GLU A 460 14.77 11.95 19.82
N VAL A 461 14.98 12.58 18.65
CA VAL A 461 14.67 11.97 17.35
C VAL A 461 15.50 10.70 17.13
N ALA A 462 16.77 10.70 17.54
CA ALA A 462 17.70 9.59 17.38
C ALA A 462 17.29 8.30 18.11
N LYS A 463 16.26 8.32 18.95
CA LYS A 463 15.69 7.14 19.61
C LYS A 463 14.63 6.42 18.76
N ASP A 464 14.13 7.06 17.70
CA ASP A 464 13.06 6.52 16.86
C ASP A 464 13.59 5.62 15.73
N ARG A 465 12.90 4.51 15.46
CA ARG A 465 13.30 3.51 14.46
C ARG A 465 12.98 3.89 13.00
N SER A 466 12.99 5.18 12.69
CA SER A 466 12.73 5.73 11.37
C SER A 466 14.01 6.15 10.66
N PHE A 467 13.88 6.49 9.37
CA PHE A 467 14.96 7.09 8.59
C PHE A 467 15.55 8.32 9.28
N PHE A 468 14.71 9.25 9.76
CA PHE A 468 15.21 10.47 10.42
C PHE A 468 15.76 10.21 11.83
N GLY A 469 15.31 9.17 12.52
CA GLY A 469 15.96 8.72 13.75
C GLY A 469 17.37 8.20 13.52
N PHE A 470 17.55 7.32 12.54
CA PHE A 470 18.89 6.85 12.14
C PHE A 470 19.78 7.98 11.61
N TYR A 471 19.20 8.91 10.82
CA TYR A 471 19.94 10.05 10.28
C TYR A 471 20.37 11.02 11.40
N ALA A 472 19.50 11.29 12.37
CA ALA A 472 19.84 12.09 13.54
C ALA A 472 20.96 11.43 14.36
N ALA A 473 20.85 10.12 14.61
CA ALA A 473 21.87 9.35 15.30
C ALA A 473 23.23 9.43 14.57
N GLN A 474 23.25 9.26 13.24
CA GLN A 474 24.47 9.41 12.43
C GLN A 474 25.06 10.83 12.56
N SER A 475 24.22 11.86 12.49
CA SER A 475 24.67 13.26 12.54
C SER A 475 25.24 13.67 13.90
N LEU A 476 24.80 13.02 14.98
CA LEU A 476 25.27 13.28 16.35
C LEU A 476 26.36 12.29 16.81
N GLY A 477 26.72 11.29 15.98
CA GLY A 477 27.62 10.21 16.39
C GLY A 477 27.04 9.31 17.49
N LEU A 478 25.70 9.20 17.58
CA LEU A 478 25.01 8.33 18.52
C LEU A 478 24.80 6.93 17.92
N GLU A 479 24.53 5.95 18.79
CA GLU A 479 24.15 4.62 18.33
C GLU A 479 22.81 4.63 17.58
N TYR A 480 22.74 3.87 16.50
CA TYR A 480 21.49 3.71 15.76
C TYR A 480 20.44 2.96 16.59
N PRO A 481 19.18 3.41 16.58
CA PRO A 481 18.09 2.78 17.33
C PRO A 481 17.55 1.56 16.57
N PHE A 482 18.40 0.54 16.38
CA PHE A 482 17.96 -0.74 15.81
C PHE A 482 16.86 -1.37 16.66
N ASN A 483 16.88 -1.12 17.98
CA ASN A 483 15.98 -1.72 18.96
C ASN A 483 15.87 -3.23 18.74
N TYR A 484 17.03 -3.89 18.61
CA TYR A 484 17.07 -5.30 18.24
C TYR A 484 16.76 -6.18 19.45
N LEU A 485 15.50 -6.61 19.54
CA LEU A 485 15.11 -7.68 20.44
C LEU A 485 15.51 -9.00 19.81
N LYS A 486 16.65 -9.54 20.25
CA LYS A 486 17.03 -10.92 19.92
C LYS A 486 16.28 -11.85 20.86
N ILE A 487 15.38 -12.66 20.31
CA ILE A 487 14.65 -13.65 21.11
C ILE A 487 15.54 -14.86 21.37
N ASP A 488 15.43 -15.42 22.58
CA ASP A 488 16.16 -16.63 22.99
C ASP A 488 15.82 -17.81 22.05
N PRO A 489 16.81 -18.39 21.35
CA PRO A 489 16.58 -19.53 20.49
C PRO A 489 16.41 -20.85 21.28
N ASN A 490 16.51 -20.85 22.61
CA ASN A 490 16.28 -22.04 23.44
C ASN A 490 14.80 -22.29 23.68
N PHE A 491 14.12 -22.76 22.63
CA PHE A 491 12.78 -23.32 22.73
C PHE A 491 12.80 -24.79 22.30
N SER A 492 11.90 -25.57 22.87
CA SER A 492 11.61 -26.93 22.50
C SER A 492 10.33 -26.96 21.70
N PHE A 493 10.44 -26.82 20.37
CA PHE A 493 9.34 -27.18 19.49
C PHE A 493 9.31 -28.72 19.35
N PRO A 494 8.18 -29.40 19.59
CA PRO A 494 6.86 -28.82 19.85
C PRO A 494 6.41 -28.68 21.31
N MET A 495 7.21 -29.11 22.29
CA MET A 495 6.79 -29.19 23.70
C MET A 495 6.25 -27.88 24.25
N ASP A 496 6.87 -26.76 23.90
CA ASP A 496 6.55 -25.45 24.45
C ASP A 496 5.20 -24.89 23.98
N ILE A 497 4.66 -25.42 22.88
CA ILE A 497 3.35 -25.04 22.35
C ILE A 497 2.32 -26.17 22.46
N ALA A 498 2.67 -27.30 23.09
CA ALA A 498 1.83 -28.49 23.13
C ALA A 498 0.48 -28.27 23.82
N ASN A 499 0.35 -27.26 24.68
CA ASN A 499 -0.91 -26.89 25.33
C ASN A 499 -1.60 -25.67 24.70
N ASN A 500 -0.98 -25.04 23.69
CA ASN A 500 -1.53 -23.86 23.03
C ASN A 500 -2.58 -24.26 22.00
N LYS A 501 -3.85 -24.11 22.36
CA LYS A 501 -4.99 -24.50 21.50
C LYS A 501 -4.97 -23.82 20.13
N ALA A 502 -4.45 -22.61 19.99
CA ALA A 502 -4.38 -21.93 18.70
C ALA A 502 -3.25 -22.50 17.83
N ALA A 503 -2.07 -22.76 18.42
CA ALA A 503 -0.96 -23.43 17.74
C ALA A 503 -1.36 -24.82 17.22
N ILE A 504 -2.10 -25.57 18.03
CA ILE A 504 -2.70 -26.85 17.66
C ILE A 504 -3.56 -26.72 16.40
N ARG A 505 -4.50 -25.77 16.42
CA ARG A 505 -5.43 -25.58 15.30
C ARG A 505 -4.70 -25.09 14.06
N PHE A 506 -3.69 -24.23 14.23
CA PHE A 506 -2.80 -23.83 13.16
C PHE A 506 -2.16 -25.04 12.48
N LEU A 507 -1.55 -25.95 13.25
CA LEU A 507 -0.87 -27.13 12.72
C LEU A 507 -1.84 -28.09 12.03
N GLU A 508 -3.06 -28.26 12.56
CA GLU A 508 -4.08 -29.08 11.90
C GLU A 508 -4.55 -28.47 10.57
N LEU A 509 -4.78 -27.16 10.51
CA LEU A 509 -5.14 -26.47 9.26
C LEU A 509 -3.99 -26.47 8.27
N TYR A 510 -2.75 -26.28 8.74
CA TYR A 510 -1.55 -26.34 7.92
C TYR A 510 -1.35 -27.73 7.32
N ALA A 511 -1.58 -28.80 8.10
CA ALA A 511 -1.53 -30.18 7.61
C ALA A 511 -2.66 -30.52 6.61
N LEU A 512 -3.72 -29.71 6.56
CA LEU A 512 -4.81 -29.81 5.59
C LEU A 512 -4.57 -28.95 4.33
N ASP A 513 -3.49 -28.18 4.28
CA ASP A 513 -3.26 -27.15 3.25
C ASP A 513 -4.42 -26.13 3.18
N ASP A 514 -4.99 -25.78 4.35
CA ASP A 514 -6.09 -24.82 4.45
C ASP A 514 -5.54 -23.40 4.70
N ASP A 515 -5.81 -22.49 3.76
CA ASP A 515 -5.51 -21.05 3.84
C ASP A 515 -5.96 -20.40 5.16
N ASN A 516 -6.98 -20.96 5.83
CA ASN A 516 -7.48 -20.48 7.11
C ASN A 516 -6.47 -20.59 8.26
N ALA A 517 -5.38 -21.36 8.11
CA ALA A 517 -4.30 -21.45 9.09
C ALA A 517 -3.77 -20.05 9.48
N ILE A 518 -3.79 -19.07 8.56
CA ILE A 518 -3.35 -17.69 8.85
C ILE A 518 -4.13 -17.02 9.99
N TYR A 519 -5.40 -17.39 10.21
CA TYR A 519 -6.18 -16.81 11.29
C TYR A 519 -5.79 -17.38 12.66
N GLU A 520 -5.40 -18.66 12.72
CA GLU A 520 -4.83 -19.21 13.96
C GLU A 520 -3.42 -18.66 14.20
N TRP A 521 -2.62 -18.49 13.14
CA TRP A 521 -1.32 -17.83 13.24
C TRP A 521 -1.41 -16.44 13.87
N ARG A 522 -2.36 -15.62 13.41
CA ARG A 522 -2.59 -14.27 13.96
C ARG A 522 -3.15 -14.29 15.37
N GLU A 523 -4.00 -15.27 15.69
CA GLU A 523 -4.49 -15.48 17.05
C GLU A 523 -3.32 -15.75 17.99
N ILE A 524 -2.40 -16.66 17.61
CA ILE A 524 -1.17 -16.95 18.36
C ILE A 524 -0.34 -15.69 18.54
N ALA A 525 -0.05 -14.99 17.43
CA ALA A 525 0.81 -13.82 17.43
C ALA A 525 0.28 -12.71 18.36
N LYS A 526 -1.04 -12.52 18.41
CA LYS A 526 -1.68 -11.43 19.17
C LYS A 526 -1.96 -11.78 20.63
N ARG A 527 -2.24 -13.04 20.95
CA ARG A 527 -2.90 -13.42 22.22
C ARG A 527 -2.22 -14.53 22.99
N SER A 528 -1.28 -15.26 22.39
CA SER A 528 -0.52 -16.26 23.14
C SER A 528 0.51 -15.62 24.07
N PRO A 529 0.90 -16.31 25.16
CA PRO A 529 2.06 -15.93 25.95
C PRO A 529 3.29 -15.68 25.07
N GLU A 530 4.12 -14.72 25.46
CA GLU A 530 5.28 -14.26 24.68
C GLU A 530 6.15 -15.43 24.20
N HIS A 531 6.50 -16.34 25.11
CA HIS A 531 7.30 -17.52 24.80
C HIS A 531 6.68 -18.37 23.68
N GLU A 532 5.42 -18.78 23.83
CA GLU A 532 4.72 -19.63 22.84
C GLU A 532 4.57 -18.95 21.48
N ALA A 533 4.26 -17.64 21.48
CA ALA A 533 4.16 -16.85 20.26
C ALA A 533 5.51 -16.82 19.53
N MET A 534 6.60 -16.63 20.27
CA MET A 534 7.94 -16.60 19.71
C MET A 534 8.44 -17.97 19.22
N VAL A 535 8.08 -19.07 19.90
CA VAL A 535 8.33 -20.43 19.39
C VAL A 535 7.72 -20.60 18.01
N MET A 536 6.48 -20.15 17.80
CA MET A 536 5.84 -20.21 16.50
C MET A 536 6.52 -19.32 15.46
N ALA A 537 6.87 -18.09 15.81
CA ALA A 537 7.61 -17.20 14.90
C ALA A 537 8.92 -17.83 14.42
N GLN A 538 9.64 -18.51 15.32
CA GLN A 538 10.91 -19.16 15.02
C GLN A 538 10.72 -20.42 14.18
N TRP A 539 9.66 -21.20 14.43
CA TRP A 539 9.24 -22.27 13.53
C TRP A 539 9.05 -21.75 12.10
N ALA A 540 8.42 -20.59 11.91
CA ALA A 540 8.22 -20.03 10.56
C ALA A 540 9.54 -19.65 9.87
N LEU A 541 10.53 -19.12 10.61
CA LEU A 541 11.86 -18.86 10.03
C LEU A 541 12.59 -20.15 9.66
N GLN A 542 12.61 -21.15 10.56
CA GLN A 542 13.33 -22.41 10.37
C GLN A 542 12.76 -23.26 9.24
N THR A 543 11.45 -23.15 8.99
CA THR A 543 10.77 -23.89 7.91
C THR A 543 10.71 -23.11 6.59
N GLY A 544 11.32 -21.93 6.51
CA GLY A 544 11.29 -21.10 5.29
C GLY A 544 9.95 -20.42 5.02
N ASN A 545 9.01 -20.43 5.99
CA ASN A 545 7.69 -19.81 5.91
C ASN A 545 7.75 -18.28 6.13
N ILE A 546 8.41 -17.57 5.21
CA ILE A 546 8.73 -16.14 5.31
C ILE A 546 7.49 -15.24 5.50
N SER A 547 6.40 -15.54 4.79
CA SER A 547 5.15 -14.78 4.90
C SER A 547 4.58 -14.85 6.31
N TYR A 548 4.69 -16.00 6.99
CA TYR A 548 4.24 -16.17 8.36
C TYR A 548 5.15 -15.41 9.35
N ALA A 549 6.47 -15.48 9.19
CA ALA A 549 7.40 -14.72 10.04
C ALA A 549 7.14 -13.20 9.99
N ILE A 550 6.89 -12.66 8.79
CA ILE A 550 6.59 -11.23 8.62
C ILE A 550 5.18 -10.91 9.14
N ASP A 551 4.16 -11.73 8.84
CA ASP A 551 2.80 -11.53 9.35
C ASP A 551 2.76 -11.59 10.88
N PHE A 552 3.59 -12.41 11.52
CA PHE A 552 3.72 -12.46 12.98
C PHE A 552 4.10 -11.10 13.56
N VAL A 553 5.15 -10.46 13.04
CA VAL A 553 5.58 -9.13 13.51
C VAL A 553 4.50 -8.09 13.25
N VAL A 554 3.90 -8.11 12.05
CA VAL A 554 2.86 -7.13 11.67
C VAL A 554 1.60 -7.27 12.51
N SER A 555 1.16 -8.49 12.76
CA SER A 555 -0.09 -8.77 13.48
C SER A 555 0.05 -8.55 14.98
N SER A 556 1.22 -8.81 15.55
CA SER A 556 1.48 -8.63 16.98
C SER A 556 2.02 -7.26 17.38
N GLY A 557 2.59 -6.50 16.44
CA GLY A 557 3.26 -5.23 16.74
C GLY A 557 4.66 -5.37 17.36
N ARG A 558 5.29 -6.56 17.29
CA ARG A 558 6.66 -6.82 17.76
C ARG A 558 7.72 -6.29 16.79
N TRP A 559 7.69 -4.99 16.52
CA TRP A 559 8.52 -4.34 15.49
C TRP A 559 10.04 -4.42 15.72
N ASP A 560 10.44 -4.75 16.93
CA ASP A 560 11.83 -4.84 17.43
C ASP A 560 12.41 -6.26 17.24
N ALA A 561 11.57 -7.26 16.92
CA ALA A 561 11.99 -8.62 16.58
C ALA A 561 12.54 -8.67 15.14
N LEU A 562 13.75 -8.13 14.95
CA LEU A 562 14.29 -7.84 13.62
C LEU A 562 14.49 -9.07 12.73
N ASP A 563 14.89 -10.22 13.29
CA ASP A 563 15.09 -11.46 12.52
C ASP A 563 13.84 -11.90 11.76
N TYR A 564 12.66 -11.64 12.33
CA TYR A 564 11.35 -11.99 11.80
C TYR A 564 10.78 -10.87 10.92
N ARG A 565 11.11 -9.62 11.26
CA ARG A 565 10.69 -8.45 10.50
C ARG A 565 11.46 -8.33 9.19
N PHE A 566 12.72 -8.76 9.17
CA PHE A 566 13.69 -8.67 8.07
C PHE A 566 14.41 -10.02 7.84
N PRO A 567 13.67 -11.08 7.50
CA PRO A 567 14.27 -12.40 7.31
C PRO A 567 15.22 -12.43 6.12
N ILE A 568 16.27 -13.23 6.22
CA ILE A 568 17.30 -13.44 5.19
C ILE A 568 16.88 -14.64 4.32
N ALA A 569 15.89 -14.44 3.46
CA ALA A 569 15.34 -15.47 2.58
C ALA A 569 15.98 -15.46 1.19
N TYR A 570 16.04 -16.62 0.51
CA TYR A 570 16.62 -16.74 -0.84
C TYR A 570 18.08 -16.28 -0.93
N ARG A 571 18.84 -16.50 0.15
CA ARG A 571 20.18 -15.95 0.34
C ARG A 571 21.12 -16.26 -0.81
N ASP A 572 21.15 -17.49 -1.30
CA ASP A 572 22.04 -17.91 -2.37
C ASP A 572 21.80 -17.12 -3.67
N TYR A 573 20.54 -16.90 -4.04
CA TYR A 573 20.19 -16.10 -5.22
C TYR A 573 20.57 -14.63 -5.03
N TYR A 574 20.28 -14.05 -3.86
CA TYR A 574 20.67 -12.66 -3.58
C TYR A 574 22.18 -12.47 -3.55
N GLU A 575 22.93 -13.39 -2.94
CA GLU A 575 24.40 -13.35 -2.91
C GLU A 575 24.99 -13.51 -4.31
N HIS A 576 24.46 -14.42 -5.12
CA HIS A 576 24.88 -14.62 -6.50
C HIS A 576 24.70 -13.34 -7.32
N PHE A 577 23.49 -12.79 -7.36
CA PHE A 577 23.20 -11.60 -8.16
C PHE A 577 23.77 -10.31 -7.56
N SER A 578 24.00 -10.24 -6.24
CA SER A 578 24.76 -9.15 -5.62
C SER A 578 26.18 -9.08 -6.18
N LYS A 579 26.86 -10.23 -6.27
CA LYS A 579 28.21 -10.34 -6.84
C LYS A 579 28.21 -10.07 -8.35
N GLU A 580 27.28 -10.66 -9.10
CA GLU A 580 27.20 -10.50 -10.56
C GLU A 580 26.94 -9.05 -10.97
N THR A 581 26.00 -8.39 -10.29
CA THR A 581 25.61 -7.02 -10.61
C THR A 581 26.42 -5.96 -9.88
N ASN A 582 27.27 -6.33 -8.91
CA ASN A 582 27.94 -5.36 -8.03
C ASN A 582 26.95 -4.39 -7.36
N VAL A 583 25.83 -4.94 -6.86
CA VAL A 583 24.86 -4.22 -6.03
C VAL A 583 24.99 -4.76 -4.61
N PRO A 584 25.10 -3.91 -3.56
CA PRO A 584 25.21 -4.39 -2.19
C PRO A 584 24.08 -5.35 -1.81
N LEU A 585 24.42 -6.46 -1.16
CA LEU A 585 23.47 -7.50 -0.76
C LEU A 585 22.33 -6.95 0.10
N SER A 586 22.69 -6.14 1.09
CA SER A 586 21.74 -5.46 1.99
C SER A 586 20.79 -4.53 1.24
N PHE A 587 21.25 -3.85 0.19
CA PHE A 587 20.44 -2.95 -0.62
C PHE A 587 19.43 -3.72 -1.49
N LEU A 588 19.82 -4.88 -2.04
CA LEU A 588 18.89 -5.78 -2.74
C LEU A 588 17.77 -6.28 -1.82
N TYR A 589 18.12 -6.67 -0.60
CA TYR A 589 17.14 -7.04 0.42
C TYR A 589 16.25 -5.87 0.82
N GLY A 590 16.83 -4.68 1.04
CA GLY A 590 16.08 -3.47 1.39
C GLY A 590 15.01 -3.11 0.36
N VAL A 591 15.36 -3.15 -0.94
CA VAL A 591 14.41 -2.98 -2.05
C VAL A 591 13.35 -4.08 -2.04
N SER A 592 13.75 -5.35 -1.99
CA SER A 592 12.81 -6.49 -2.05
C SER A 592 11.83 -6.51 -0.88
N ARG A 593 12.31 -6.15 0.31
CA ARG A 593 11.52 -6.05 1.53
C ARG A 593 10.47 -4.96 1.45
N GLN A 594 10.80 -3.82 0.84
CA GLN A 594 9.87 -2.73 0.61
C GLN A 594 8.86 -3.06 -0.50
N GLU A 595 9.29 -3.74 -1.55
CA GLU A 595 8.47 -4.03 -2.74
C GLU A 595 7.45 -5.15 -2.50
N SER A 596 7.86 -6.26 -1.88
CA SER A 596 7.01 -7.47 -1.78
C SER A 596 6.88 -8.04 -0.37
N MET A 597 7.59 -7.48 0.60
CA MET A 597 7.85 -8.17 1.88
C MET A 597 8.43 -9.58 1.66
N LEU A 598 9.30 -9.75 0.66
CA LEU A 598 9.90 -11.02 0.26
C LEU A 598 8.89 -12.11 -0.18
N ASN A 599 7.68 -11.71 -0.59
CA ASN A 599 6.71 -12.64 -1.19
C ASN A 599 6.94 -12.74 -2.70
N HIS A 600 7.51 -13.86 -3.15
CA HIS A 600 7.82 -14.10 -4.57
C HIS A 600 6.58 -14.27 -5.48
N SER A 601 5.41 -14.58 -4.92
CA SER A 601 4.19 -14.82 -5.69
C SER A 601 3.33 -13.56 -5.91
N ILE A 602 3.68 -12.44 -5.26
CA ILE A 602 2.83 -11.24 -5.23
C ILE A 602 2.78 -10.50 -6.57
N ARG A 603 1.59 -10.02 -6.94
CA ARG A 603 1.35 -9.18 -8.11
C ARG A 603 0.65 -7.90 -7.70
N SER A 604 1.19 -6.75 -8.08
CA SER A 604 0.53 -5.47 -7.84
C SER A 604 -0.64 -5.27 -8.82
N TRP A 605 -1.53 -4.35 -8.48
CA TRP A 605 -2.64 -3.97 -9.36
C TRP A 605 -2.17 -3.36 -10.69
N ALA A 606 -1.02 -2.67 -10.69
CA ALA A 606 -0.38 -2.16 -11.91
C ALA A 606 0.32 -3.26 -12.74
N GLY A 607 0.45 -4.47 -12.19
CA GLY A 607 1.04 -5.62 -12.88
C GLY A 607 2.53 -5.84 -12.59
N ALA A 608 3.11 -5.21 -11.56
CA ALA A 608 4.44 -5.54 -11.06
C ALA A 608 4.44 -6.94 -10.41
N VAL A 609 5.54 -7.70 -10.52
CA VAL A 609 5.55 -9.13 -10.14
C VAL A 609 6.76 -9.48 -9.27
N GLY A 610 6.54 -10.32 -8.27
CA GLY A 610 7.55 -11.03 -7.48
C GLY A 610 8.34 -10.18 -6.49
N LEU A 611 9.47 -10.72 -6.03
CA LEU A 611 10.27 -10.22 -4.90
C LEU A 611 10.66 -8.73 -5.01
N MET A 612 11.11 -8.31 -6.18
CA MET A 612 11.56 -6.94 -6.47
C MET A 612 10.53 -6.15 -7.29
N GLN A 613 9.28 -6.63 -7.40
CA GLN A 613 8.18 -6.00 -8.13
C GLN A 613 8.57 -5.48 -9.53
N VAL A 614 9.16 -6.37 -10.33
CA VAL A 614 9.60 -6.01 -11.69
C VAL A 614 8.38 -5.87 -12.60
N MET A 615 8.27 -4.73 -13.27
CA MET A 615 7.24 -4.51 -14.30
C MET A 615 7.54 -5.34 -15.56
N PRO A 616 6.54 -5.97 -16.22
CA PRO A 616 6.75 -6.73 -17.45
C PRO A 616 7.39 -5.91 -18.59
N GLY A 617 7.07 -4.61 -18.67
CA GLY A 617 7.68 -3.69 -19.62
C GLY A 617 9.18 -3.51 -19.35
N THR A 618 9.56 -3.33 -18.08
CA THR A 618 10.96 -3.24 -17.63
C THR A 618 11.71 -4.54 -17.88
N ALA A 619 11.12 -5.70 -17.55
CA ALA A 619 11.72 -7.01 -17.82
C ALA A 619 12.03 -7.21 -19.31
N ARG A 620 11.12 -6.82 -20.21
CA ARG A 620 11.37 -6.87 -21.66
C ARG A 620 12.51 -5.96 -22.10
N GLN A 621 12.64 -4.78 -21.51
CA GLN A 621 13.74 -3.85 -21.82
C GLN A 621 15.08 -4.44 -21.37
N ILE A 622 15.14 -5.02 -20.18
CA ILE A 622 16.32 -5.71 -19.65
C ILE A 622 16.70 -6.89 -20.53
N ALA A 623 15.77 -7.80 -20.80
CA ALA A 623 16.01 -8.95 -21.67
C ALA A 623 16.55 -8.54 -23.04
N LYS A 624 16.02 -7.47 -23.63
CA LYS A 624 16.52 -6.95 -24.90
C LYS A 624 17.95 -6.41 -24.81
N LYS A 625 18.27 -5.64 -23.76
CA LYS A 625 19.60 -5.00 -23.60
C LYS A 625 20.68 -6.03 -23.21
N GLU A 626 20.36 -6.93 -22.29
CA GLU A 626 21.25 -8.00 -21.83
C GLU A 626 21.26 -9.25 -22.74
N LYS A 627 20.46 -9.21 -23.83
CA LYS A 627 20.31 -10.32 -24.80
C LYS A 627 19.82 -11.63 -24.17
N TRP A 628 18.96 -11.54 -23.16
CA TRP A 628 18.31 -12.69 -22.54
C TRP A 628 17.00 -13.04 -23.23
N LYS A 629 16.59 -14.31 -23.14
CA LYS A 629 15.23 -14.71 -23.52
C LYS A 629 14.27 -14.37 -22.38
N PHE A 630 13.26 -13.55 -22.65
CA PHE A 630 12.19 -13.28 -21.68
C PHE A 630 11.11 -14.35 -21.79
N GLY A 631 11.00 -15.22 -20.78
CA GLY A 631 10.02 -16.32 -20.72
C GLY A 631 8.58 -15.89 -20.49
N GLY A 632 8.32 -14.59 -20.35
CA GLY A 632 7.00 -14.02 -20.11
C GLY A 632 6.76 -13.62 -18.66
N THR A 633 5.64 -12.94 -18.41
CA THR A 633 5.35 -12.33 -17.10
C THR A 633 5.22 -13.34 -15.96
N ASN A 634 4.87 -14.59 -16.24
CA ASN A 634 4.75 -15.62 -15.21
C ASN A 634 6.09 -16.12 -14.68
N THR A 635 7.18 -16.01 -15.46
CA THR A 635 8.51 -16.40 -14.96
C THR A 635 9.03 -15.42 -13.91
N LEU A 636 8.41 -14.25 -13.73
CA LEU A 636 8.81 -13.30 -12.71
C LEU A 636 8.33 -13.67 -11.29
N THR A 637 7.54 -14.73 -11.12
CA THR A 637 7.22 -15.26 -9.77
C THR A 637 8.26 -16.25 -9.27
N ASP A 638 9.17 -16.70 -10.14
CA ASP A 638 10.35 -17.48 -9.76
C ASP A 638 11.36 -16.57 -9.06
N PRO A 639 11.81 -16.89 -7.82
CA PRO A 639 12.74 -16.05 -7.06
C PRO A 639 14.03 -15.71 -7.81
N GLU A 640 14.70 -16.70 -8.40
CA GLU A 640 15.97 -16.52 -9.10
C GLU A 640 15.80 -15.56 -10.27
N THR A 641 14.82 -15.82 -11.14
CA THR A 641 14.50 -14.96 -12.27
C THR A 641 14.14 -13.55 -11.81
N ASN A 642 13.32 -13.41 -10.77
CA ASN A 642 12.92 -12.09 -10.31
C ASN A 642 14.11 -11.27 -9.77
N ILE A 643 14.94 -11.88 -8.92
CA ILE A 643 16.12 -11.24 -8.34
C ILE A 643 17.12 -10.88 -9.45
N LYS A 644 17.31 -11.74 -10.45
CA LYS A 644 18.15 -11.45 -11.62
C LYS A 644 17.73 -10.17 -12.34
N TYR A 645 16.46 -10.06 -12.70
CA TYR A 645 15.96 -8.90 -13.43
C TYR A 645 15.91 -7.65 -12.54
N GLY A 646 15.49 -7.78 -11.28
CA GLY A 646 15.41 -6.67 -10.33
C GLY A 646 16.78 -6.10 -9.96
N SER A 647 17.76 -6.96 -9.66
CA SER A 647 19.14 -6.55 -9.36
C SER A 647 19.80 -5.86 -10.56
N THR A 648 19.61 -6.39 -11.77
CA THR A 648 20.10 -5.77 -13.01
C THR A 648 19.51 -4.38 -13.21
N TYR A 649 18.20 -4.22 -13.00
CA TYR A 649 17.57 -2.91 -13.12
C TYR A 649 18.08 -1.92 -12.05
N LEU A 650 18.24 -2.39 -10.82
CA LEU A 650 18.76 -1.56 -9.73
C LEU A 650 20.21 -1.13 -9.98
N ARG A 651 21.04 -2.01 -10.54
CA ARG A 651 22.40 -1.69 -11.02
C ARG A 651 22.36 -0.58 -12.06
N TRP A 652 21.48 -0.67 -13.06
CA TRP A 652 21.33 0.40 -14.06
C TRP A 652 20.93 1.73 -13.42
N MET A 653 20.14 1.72 -12.34
CA MET A 653 19.78 2.95 -11.62
C MET A 653 20.99 3.51 -10.87
N LEU A 654 21.74 2.67 -10.16
CA LEU A 654 22.97 3.09 -9.47
C LEU A 654 24.01 3.65 -10.48
N ASP A 655 24.19 3.02 -11.64
CA ASP A 655 25.10 3.52 -12.69
C ASP A 655 24.68 4.89 -13.23
N ARG A 656 23.37 5.09 -13.40
CA ARG A 656 22.83 6.35 -13.91
C ARG A 656 22.95 7.52 -12.92
N PHE A 657 23.06 7.21 -11.63
CA PHE A 657 23.05 8.20 -10.56
C PHE A 657 24.29 8.07 -9.66
N ASP A 658 25.45 7.83 -10.26
CA ASP A 658 26.76 7.93 -9.59
C ASP A 658 26.91 7.08 -8.32
N ASN A 659 26.37 5.85 -8.34
CA ASN A 659 26.29 4.95 -7.17
C ASN A 659 25.57 5.55 -5.94
N ASN A 660 24.68 6.53 -6.14
CA ASN A 660 23.88 7.12 -5.08
C ASN A 660 22.61 6.29 -4.83
N ARG A 661 22.52 5.63 -3.67
CA ARG A 661 21.39 4.75 -3.32
C ARG A 661 20.08 5.51 -3.19
N ILE A 662 20.12 6.75 -2.70
CA ILE A 662 18.93 7.60 -2.54
C ILE A 662 18.30 7.90 -3.90
N LEU A 663 19.10 8.34 -4.86
CA LEU A 663 18.65 8.63 -6.22
C LEU A 663 18.24 7.35 -6.95
N ALA A 664 18.98 6.25 -6.77
CA ALA A 664 18.65 4.96 -7.37
C ALA A 664 17.33 4.38 -6.85
N ALA A 665 17.09 4.42 -5.53
CA ALA A 665 15.82 3.98 -4.93
C ALA A 665 14.65 4.85 -5.41
N ALA A 666 14.83 6.17 -5.47
CA ALA A 666 13.82 7.08 -6.02
C ALA A 666 13.53 6.77 -7.50
N ALA A 667 14.57 6.48 -8.29
CA ALA A 667 14.46 6.14 -9.70
C ALA A 667 13.81 4.77 -9.94
N TYR A 668 14.08 3.80 -9.08
CA TYR A 668 13.49 2.46 -9.15
C TYR A 668 11.97 2.55 -8.99
N ASN A 669 11.51 3.30 -7.97
CA ASN A 669 10.08 3.47 -7.69
C ASN A 669 9.39 4.45 -8.65
N ALA A 670 9.92 5.65 -8.83
CA ALA A 670 9.25 6.70 -9.59
C ALA A 670 9.68 6.78 -11.06
N GLY A 671 10.59 5.93 -11.51
CA GLY A 671 11.18 5.99 -12.84
C GLY A 671 12.27 7.07 -12.97
N PRO A 672 13.36 6.80 -13.71
CA PRO A 672 14.58 7.60 -13.66
C PRO A 672 14.46 8.99 -14.32
N ASN A 673 13.45 9.20 -15.17
CA ASN A 673 13.27 10.49 -15.88
C ASN A 673 12.67 11.60 -15.00
N ARG A 674 12.28 11.28 -13.76
CA ARG A 674 11.80 12.27 -12.78
C ARG A 674 12.94 12.84 -11.93
N ILE A 675 13.95 12.01 -11.63
CA ILE A 675 15.01 12.37 -10.70
C ILE A 675 15.72 13.66 -11.07
N PRO A 676 16.11 13.92 -12.34
CA PRO A 676 16.71 15.19 -12.69
C PRO A 676 15.83 16.39 -12.33
N ARG A 677 14.50 16.29 -12.43
CA ARG A 677 13.56 17.39 -12.10
C ARG A 677 13.32 17.60 -10.60
N TRP A 678 13.71 16.64 -9.78
CA TRP A 678 13.60 16.74 -8.31
C TRP A 678 14.88 17.28 -7.68
N ARG A 679 15.99 17.22 -8.41
CA ARG A 679 17.26 17.81 -8.03
C ARG A 679 17.25 19.33 -8.17
N SER A 680 18.13 20.00 -7.44
CA SER A 680 18.34 21.42 -7.64
C SER A 680 19.22 21.72 -8.85
N HIS A 681 18.99 22.89 -9.45
CA HIS A 681 19.77 23.43 -10.57
C HIS A 681 20.23 24.87 -10.31
N ASP A 682 20.01 25.40 -9.11
CA ASP A 682 20.37 26.78 -8.74
C ASP A 682 21.83 26.92 -8.24
N GLY A 683 22.58 25.82 -8.19
CA GLY A 683 23.96 25.80 -7.70
C GLY A 683 24.08 25.85 -6.18
N VAL A 684 22.97 25.89 -5.43
CA VAL A 684 22.96 25.84 -3.97
C VAL A 684 23.00 24.39 -3.51
N TYR A 685 23.93 24.08 -2.62
CA TYR A 685 24.10 22.75 -2.05
C TYR A 685 22.86 22.33 -1.24
N ARG A 686 22.37 21.11 -1.49
CA ARG A 686 21.32 20.44 -0.72
C ARG A 686 21.81 19.05 -0.37
N ASP A 687 21.62 18.66 0.87
CA ASP A 687 22.03 17.35 1.34
C ASP A 687 20.97 16.27 1.11
N ALA A 688 21.34 15.04 1.44
CA ALA A 688 20.51 13.85 1.35
C ALA A 688 19.16 14.01 2.06
N ALA A 689 19.14 14.52 3.30
CA ALA A 689 17.92 14.71 4.07
C ALA A 689 16.96 15.70 3.39
N MET A 690 17.49 16.83 2.89
CA MET A 690 16.70 17.84 2.18
C MET A 690 16.08 17.25 0.92
N PHE A 691 16.86 16.51 0.12
CA PHE A 691 16.35 15.85 -1.08
C PHE A 691 15.23 14.88 -0.74
N VAL A 692 15.46 13.97 0.22
CA VAL A 692 14.49 12.94 0.62
C VAL A 692 13.18 13.57 1.08
N GLU A 693 13.19 14.56 1.98
CA GLU A 693 11.96 15.20 2.46
C GLU A 693 11.22 15.96 1.34
N CYS A 694 11.96 16.49 0.38
CA CYS A 694 11.40 17.32 -0.69
C CYS A 694 10.98 16.53 -1.94
N ILE A 695 11.14 15.20 -1.98
CA ILE A 695 10.57 14.36 -3.04
C ILE A 695 9.06 14.64 -3.14
N PRO A 696 8.52 15.12 -4.29
CA PRO A 696 7.13 15.57 -4.37
C PRO A 696 6.10 14.47 -4.14
N PHE A 697 6.43 13.22 -4.50
CA PHE A 697 5.53 12.09 -4.33
C PHE A 697 5.69 11.50 -2.94
N ASN A 698 4.61 11.56 -2.16
CA ASN A 698 4.60 11.00 -0.81
C ASN A 698 4.95 9.50 -0.78
N GLU A 699 4.49 8.74 -1.78
CA GLU A 699 4.84 7.32 -1.94
C GLU A 699 6.34 7.14 -2.12
N THR A 700 6.94 7.82 -3.10
CA THR A 700 8.38 7.71 -3.38
C THR A 700 9.23 8.24 -2.23
N ARG A 701 8.81 9.31 -1.55
CA ARG A 701 9.49 9.83 -0.36
C ARG A 701 9.57 8.76 0.74
N LYS A 702 8.45 8.14 1.07
CA LYS A 702 8.39 7.04 2.06
C LYS A 702 9.15 5.80 1.59
N TYR A 703 9.07 5.48 0.30
CA TYR A 703 9.82 4.38 -0.31
C TYR A 703 11.32 4.54 -0.11
N VAL A 704 11.86 5.72 -0.42
CA VAL A 704 13.30 6.01 -0.26
C VAL A 704 13.72 5.95 1.21
N GLN A 705 12.96 6.58 2.11
CA GLN A 705 13.21 6.49 3.55
C GLN A 705 13.26 5.04 4.03
N ASN A 706 12.30 4.22 3.61
CA ASN A 706 12.24 2.81 4.00
C ASN A 706 13.37 1.99 3.40
N VAL A 707 13.66 2.10 2.09
CA VAL A 707 14.70 1.29 1.45
C VAL A 707 16.07 1.56 2.06
N ILE A 708 16.41 2.83 2.31
CA ILE A 708 17.70 3.19 2.92
C ILE A 708 17.78 2.71 4.38
N LEU A 709 16.69 2.85 5.14
CA LEU A 709 16.61 2.28 6.49
C LEU A 709 16.76 0.75 6.46
N TYR A 710 16.08 0.07 5.54
CA TYR A 710 16.10 -1.39 5.45
C TYR A 710 17.45 -1.90 4.99
N ASP A 711 18.14 -1.19 4.09
CA ASP A 711 19.53 -1.48 3.73
C ASP A 711 20.44 -1.46 4.97
N SER A 712 20.34 -0.43 5.82
CA SER A 712 21.09 -0.38 7.09
C SER A 712 20.75 -1.53 8.03
N ILE A 713 19.47 -1.90 8.16
CA ILE A 713 19.03 -3.03 9.00
C ILE A 713 19.54 -4.36 8.44
N TYR A 714 19.43 -4.60 7.14
CA TYR A 714 19.97 -5.82 6.53
C TYR A 714 21.48 -5.90 6.62
N ASN A 715 22.20 -4.78 6.46
CA ASN A 715 23.65 -4.75 6.68
C ASN A 715 23.98 -5.24 8.09
N PHE A 716 23.33 -4.66 9.11
CA PHE A 716 23.50 -5.07 10.49
C PHE A 716 23.19 -6.55 10.73
N LEU A 717 22.10 -7.08 10.18
CA LEU A 717 21.74 -8.49 10.32
C LEU A 717 22.67 -9.45 9.57
N LEU A 718 23.22 -9.03 8.43
CA LEU A 718 24.09 -9.86 7.59
C LEU A 718 25.54 -9.90 8.08
N THR A 719 26.06 -8.80 8.63
CA THR A 719 27.49 -8.66 8.97
C THR A 719 27.75 -8.46 10.45
N GLY A 720 26.73 -8.09 11.24
CA GLY A 720 26.89 -7.61 12.61
C GLY A 720 27.42 -6.17 12.71
N GLU A 721 27.78 -5.55 11.59
CA GLU A 721 28.28 -4.18 11.54
C GLU A 721 27.13 -3.20 11.37
N LYS A 722 27.10 -2.16 12.22
CA LYS A 722 26.06 -1.13 12.16
C LYS A 722 26.09 -0.34 10.83
N GLY A 723 27.27 -0.18 10.23
CA GLY A 723 27.49 0.60 9.01
C GLY A 723 27.09 2.07 9.16
N GLU A 724 27.09 2.80 8.05
CA GLU A 724 26.53 4.15 7.97
C GLU A 724 25.18 4.12 7.24
N LEU A 725 24.17 4.83 7.73
CA LEU A 725 22.87 4.95 7.04
C LEU A 725 23.09 5.60 5.66
N ILE A 726 23.73 6.77 5.62
CA ILE A 726 24.13 7.46 4.39
C ILE A 726 25.65 7.40 4.26
N HIS A 727 26.15 6.95 3.11
CA HIS A 727 27.59 6.78 2.88
C HIS A 727 28.30 8.13 2.62
N PRO A 728 29.63 8.23 2.77
CA PRO A 728 30.33 9.51 2.70
C PRO A 728 30.22 10.19 1.34
N HIS A 729 30.20 9.41 0.24
CA HIS A 729 30.00 9.95 -1.11
C HIS A 729 28.56 10.42 -1.35
N GLU A 730 27.59 9.87 -0.63
CA GLU A 730 26.19 10.30 -0.69
C GLU A 730 25.93 11.52 0.20
N LEU A 731 26.66 11.65 1.31
CA LEU A 731 26.65 12.82 2.20
C LEU A 731 27.29 14.05 1.55
N SER A 732 28.27 13.85 0.67
CA SER A 732 28.96 14.93 -0.07
C SER A 732 28.35 15.19 -1.46
N TYR A 733 27.32 14.42 -1.84
CA TYR A 733 26.64 14.58 -3.12
C TYR A 733 25.80 15.87 -3.15
N ALA A 734 25.86 16.61 -4.25
CA ALA A 734 25.02 17.80 -4.47
C ALA A 734 23.67 17.38 -5.08
N TYR A 735 22.61 17.39 -4.26
CA TYR A 735 21.26 16.95 -4.67
C TYR A 735 20.42 18.02 -5.37
#